data_AF-A0A7S3DHF1-F1
#
_entry.id   AF-A0A7S3DHF1-F1
#
_cell.length_a   1.000
_cell.length_b   1.000
_cell.length_c   1.000
_cell.angle_alpha   90.00
_cell.angle_beta   90.00
_cell.angle_gamma   90.00
#
_symmetry.space_group_name_H-M   'P 1'
#
loop_
_entity.id
_entity.type
_entity.pdbx_description
1 polymer ?
#
loop_
_entity_poly.entity_id
_entity_poly.type
_entity_poly.pdbx_seq_one_letter_code
_entity_poly.pdbx_strand_id
1 'polypeptide(L)'
;MTREEIALGFLKVANEAMCRPIRSLTQARGFDTSNHVLACFGGAGGQHACAIARSLGIRRIFVHRYSSILSAFGIGLADVVVEKQEPCSHTFTDEYKDGILKRLEAISGQARHALSEQGFEPARIIVEKYLHLRYEGTDTGVMTMQPEDGDYLRAFEERYKREFGFTLPDRGVCVDDIRARAIGKSRTPPTVEVPRATSAAQPTETTRCYFEGGWEEVGVFDLPSLHAGSKVEGPALIMDKNSTIVVEKSCIAIITNEGDVFIEVEGGKPKIVTEELDPVQLAIFSHRFMSIAEQCGRTLQRTSVSTNVKERLDFSCAIFGPDGGLVANAPHLPVHLGAMQEAVRYQLRTLGDSWKEGEVLMSNHPAAGGSHLPDITVITPVFEEGKAVFYIASRGHHADIGGIAPGSMPPTSTSLAEEGAAIKSFKLVKAGVFQEEGVSALLTTPTGAPHATGTRNLKDNLSDLKAQVAANQKGIHLMGLLIKQYGLKVVQAYMQHIQDNAEVAVRDMLKEISRRHKLDEVGVLKAKDYMDNGTPLALTLTIDRRDGSAVFDFDGTGHEVHGNLNTPPAVTASAVIYCLRCLVDREIPLNQGCLNPVCIRIPEGTILNPSETAAVVRRTALFSLIRGSCPLRPALSALLLSLLGWHKRRWC
;
A
#
# COMPACT_ATOMS: atom_id res chain seq x y z
N MET A 1 -14.43 -29.84 -2.22
CA MET A 1 -15.29 -28.88 -1.52
C MET A 1 -16.72 -29.05 -1.98
N THR A 2 -17.69 -29.01 -1.06
CA THR A 2 -19.12 -28.97 -1.36
C THR A 2 -19.53 -27.59 -1.90
N ARG A 3 -20.75 -27.44 -2.42
CA ARG A 3 -21.24 -26.14 -2.94
C ARG A 3 -21.32 -25.10 -1.82
N GLU A 4 -21.71 -25.56 -0.64
CA GLU A 4 -21.85 -24.76 0.57
C GLU A 4 -20.48 -24.30 1.09
N GLU A 5 -19.47 -25.18 1.06
CA GLU A 5 -18.09 -24.81 1.40
C GLU A 5 -17.52 -23.76 0.44
N ILE A 6 -17.82 -23.86 -0.86
CA ILE A 6 -17.41 -22.87 -1.86
C ILE A 6 -18.10 -21.52 -1.60
N ALA A 7 -19.42 -21.53 -1.35
CA ALA A 7 -20.18 -20.32 -1.04
C ALA A 7 -19.66 -19.62 0.23
N LEU A 8 -19.38 -20.39 1.28
CA LEU A 8 -18.75 -19.88 2.50
C LEU A 8 -17.33 -19.34 2.24
N GLY A 9 -16.59 -19.97 1.31
CA GLY A 9 -15.30 -19.47 0.83
C GLY A 9 -15.42 -18.08 0.21
N PHE A 10 -16.40 -17.83 -0.66
CA PHE A 10 -16.65 -16.50 -1.23
C PHE A 10 -16.95 -15.45 -0.15
N LEU A 11 -17.75 -15.79 0.86
CA LEU A 11 -18.02 -14.90 1.99
C LEU A 11 -16.74 -14.55 2.76
N LYS A 12 -15.85 -15.53 3.01
CA LYS A 12 -14.58 -15.30 3.69
C LYS A 12 -13.65 -14.38 2.91
N VAL A 13 -13.55 -14.57 1.59
CA VAL A 13 -12.76 -13.70 0.71
C VAL A 13 -13.33 -12.28 0.69
N ALA A 14 -14.65 -12.14 0.55
CA ALA A 14 -15.31 -10.83 0.62
C ALA A 14 -15.07 -10.13 1.96
N ASN A 15 -15.14 -10.86 3.08
CA ASN A 15 -14.87 -10.33 4.42
C ASN A 15 -13.43 -9.82 4.56
N GLU A 16 -12.40 -10.58 4.13
CA GLU A 16 -11.02 -10.08 4.18
C GLU A 16 -10.79 -8.90 3.23
N ALA A 17 -11.41 -8.90 2.04
CA ALA A 17 -11.35 -7.77 1.11
C ALA A 17 -11.94 -6.49 1.73
N MET A 18 -13.05 -6.59 2.48
CA MET A 18 -13.66 -5.49 3.23
C MET A 18 -12.81 -5.07 4.45
N CYS A 19 -12.08 -5.99 5.09
CA CYS A 19 -11.15 -5.65 6.17
C CYS A 19 -9.99 -4.77 5.69
N ARG A 20 -9.50 -4.94 4.45
CA ARG A 20 -8.34 -4.20 3.92
C ARG A 20 -8.48 -2.68 4.03
N PRO A 21 -9.54 -2.01 3.49
CA PRO A 21 -9.69 -0.56 3.61
C PRO A 21 -9.90 -0.11 5.06
N ILE A 22 -10.62 -0.87 5.89
CA ILE A 22 -10.84 -0.52 7.30
C ILE A 22 -9.51 -0.52 8.06
N ARG A 23 -8.73 -1.60 7.91
CA ARG A 23 -7.39 -1.74 8.51
C ARG A 23 -6.47 -0.63 8.02
N SER A 24 -6.46 -0.38 6.71
CA SER A 24 -5.65 0.65 6.07
C SER A 24 -5.93 2.05 6.63
N LEU A 25 -7.19 2.48 6.67
CA LEU A 25 -7.58 3.82 7.10
C LEU A 25 -7.32 4.03 8.60
N THR A 26 -7.63 3.04 9.44
CA THR A 26 -7.44 3.12 10.89
C THR A 26 -5.96 3.11 11.25
N GLN A 27 -5.17 2.20 10.68
CA GLN A 27 -3.74 2.10 10.95
C GLN A 27 -2.93 3.25 10.33
N ALA A 28 -3.37 3.82 9.20
CA ALA A 28 -2.75 5.00 8.61
C ALA A 28 -2.85 6.25 9.51
N ARG A 29 -3.80 6.26 10.45
CA ARG A 29 -3.93 7.31 11.48
C ARG A 29 -3.21 6.95 12.80
N GLY A 30 -2.47 5.84 12.82
CA GLY A 30 -1.73 5.36 13.98
C GLY A 30 -2.57 4.63 15.03
N PHE A 31 -3.78 4.17 14.67
CA PHE A 31 -4.68 3.49 15.60
C PHE A 31 -4.67 1.97 15.43
N ASP A 32 -4.80 1.27 16.55
CA ASP A 32 -5.10 -0.17 16.58
C ASP A 32 -6.61 -0.39 16.36
N THR A 33 -6.95 -1.24 15.39
CA THR A 33 -8.34 -1.58 15.09
C THR A 33 -9.03 -2.23 16.27
N SER A 34 -8.34 -3.05 17.07
CA SER A 34 -8.93 -3.79 18.20
C SER A 34 -9.49 -2.91 19.31
N ASN A 35 -9.00 -1.67 19.42
CA ASN A 35 -9.45 -0.68 20.40
C ASN A 35 -10.77 0.02 20.01
N HIS A 36 -11.31 -0.25 18.82
CA HIS A 36 -12.49 0.43 18.28
C HIS A 36 -13.76 -0.40 18.43
N VAL A 37 -14.91 0.25 18.25
CA VAL A 37 -16.21 -0.39 18.03
C VAL A 37 -16.47 -0.39 16.53
N LEU A 38 -16.85 -1.54 15.97
CA LEU A 38 -17.23 -1.63 14.57
C LEU A 38 -18.68 -1.15 14.40
N ALA A 39 -18.89 0.06 13.90
CA ALA A 39 -20.21 0.56 13.55
C ALA A 39 -20.62 0.00 12.17
N CYS A 40 -21.64 -0.86 12.13
CA CYS A 40 -22.14 -1.48 10.91
C CYS A 40 -23.49 -0.89 10.50
N PHE A 41 -23.62 -0.53 9.22
CA PHE A 41 -24.85 0.00 8.65
C PHE A 41 -24.99 -0.39 7.16
N GLY A 42 -26.11 0.00 6.55
CA GLY A 42 -26.54 -0.48 5.23
C GLY A 42 -27.24 -1.83 5.30
N GLY A 43 -28.02 -2.17 4.27
CA GLY A 43 -28.86 -3.39 4.28
C GLY A 43 -28.08 -4.70 4.46
N ALA A 44 -26.85 -4.77 3.96
CA ALA A 44 -25.99 -5.95 4.05
C ALA A 44 -24.94 -5.88 5.18
N GLY A 45 -24.75 -4.73 5.84
CA GLY A 45 -23.64 -4.52 6.79
C GLY A 45 -23.69 -5.50 7.98
N GLY A 46 -24.89 -5.75 8.50
CA GLY A 46 -25.11 -6.69 9.60
C GLY A 46 -24.79 -8.16 9.26
N GLN A 47 -24.73 -8.53 7.98
CA GLN A 47 -24.46 -9.91 7.55
C GLN A 47 -22.98 -10.27 7.69
N HIS A 48 -22.09 -9.28 7.61
CA HIS A 48 -20.63 -9.45 7.61
C HIS A 48 -19.96 -9.00 8.92
N ALA A 49 -20.72 -8.36 9.81
CA ALA A 49 -20.19 -7.64 10.96
C ALA A 49 -19.35 -8.51 11.90
N CYS A 50 -19.85 -9.70 12.28
CA CYS A 50 -19.16 -10.62 13.18
C CYS A 50 -17.81 -11.08 12.60
N ALA A 51 -17.81 -11.58 11.36
CA ALA A 51 -16.59 -12.00 10.68
C ALA A 51 -15.57 -10.87 10.51
N ILE A 52 -16.00 -9.67 10.08
CA ILE A 52 -15.11 -8.51 9.92
C ILE A 52 -14.51 -8.10 11.26
N ALA A 53 -15.33 -8.01 12.32
CA ALA A 53 -14.86 -7.65 13.65
C ALA A 53 -13.80 -8.64 14.15
N ARG A 54 -14.05 -9.95 14.00
CA ARG A 54 -13.10 -11.01 14.37
C ARG A 54 -11.78 -10.89 13.60
N SER A 55 -11.83 -10.66 12.28
CA SER A 55 -10.64 -10.47 11.43
C SER A 55 -9.83 -9.20 11.73
N LEU A 56 -10.48 -8.17 12.30
CA LEU A 56 -9.85 -6.93 12.73
C LEU A 56 -9.45 -6.91 14.22
N GLY A 57 -9.76 -7.98 14.96
CA GLY A 57 -9.55 -8.06 16.41
C GLY A 57 -10.48 -7.15 17.24
N ILE A 58 -11.57 -6.66 16.64
CA ILE A 58 -12.56 -5.81 17.30
C ILE A 58 -13.50 -6.69 18.14
N ARG A 59 -13.69 -6.32 19.41
CA ARG A 59 -14.54 -7.07 20.36
C ARG A 59 -16.00 -6.64 20.40
N ARG A 60 -16.31 -5.47 19.85
CA ARG A 60 -17.61 -4.82 20.01
C ARG A 60 -18.11 -4.28 18.68
N ILE A 61 -19.33 -4.63 18.32
CA ILE A 61 -20.02 -4.17 17.11
C ILE A 61 -21.23 -3.35 17.55
N PHE A 62 -21.52 -2.27 16.85
CA PHE A 62 -22.72 -1.48 17.04
C PHE A 62 -23.51 -1.43 15.73
N VAL A 63 -24.78 -1.83 15.79
CA VAL A 63 -25.72 -1.74 14.67
C VAL A 63 -26.90 -0.88 15.11
N HIS A 64 -27.00 0.31 14.55
CA HIS A 64 -28.11 1.22 14.85
C HIS A 64 -29.45 0.61 14.38
N ARG A 65 -30.55 0.85 15.11
CA ARG A 65 -31.88 0.30 14.77
C ARG A 65 -32.39 0.67 13.38
N TYR A 66 -31.89 1.77 12.83
CA TYR A 66 -32.16 2.24 11.47
C TYR A 66 -30.98 2.03 10.51
N SER A 67 -30.16 1.01 10.77
CA SER A 67 -28.92 0.71 10.02
C SER A 67 -29.11 0.72 8.50
N SER A 68 -30.21 0.16 7.99
CA SER A 68 -30.51 0.09 6.55
C SER A 68 -30.71 1.46 5.88
N ILE A 69 -31.17 2.46 6.63
CA ILE A 69 -31.47 3.82 6.16
C ILE A 69 -30.67 4.88 6.92
N LEU A 70 -29.57 4.47 7.57
CA LEU A 70 -28.83 5.30 8.52
C LEU A 70 -28.32 6.60 7.90
N SER A 71 -27.96 6.58 6.61
CA SER A 71 -27.56 7.78 5.87
C SER A 71 -28.68 8.81 5.76
N ALA A 72 -29.91 8.38 5.44
CA ALA A 72 -31.06 9.29 5.36
C ALA A 72 -31.46 9.82 6.74
N PHE A 73 -31.43 8.94 7.76
CA PHE A 73 -31.65 9.33 9.14
C PHE A 73 -30.61 10.36 9.62
N GLY A 74 -29.34 10.14 9.31
CA GLY A 74 -28.23 11.04 9.64
C GLY A 74 -28.38 12.43 9.00
N ILE A 75 -28.86 12.51 7.75
CA ILE A 75 -29.15 13.81 7.10
C ILE A 75 -30.23 14.57 7.88
N GLY A 76 -31.26 13.89 8.37
CA GLY A 76 -32.32 14.50 9.18
C GLY A 76 -31.87 14.97 10.57
N LEU A 77 -30.82 14.37 11.12
CA LEU A 77 -30.23 14.72 12.42
C LEU A 77 -29.07 15.71 12.34
N ALA A 78 -28.54 15.98 11.15
CA ALA A 78 -27.32 16.74 11.00
C ALA A 78 -27.43 18.14 11.62
N ASP A 79 -26.41 18.50 12.39
CA ASP A 79 -26.22 19.89 12.81
C ASP A 79 -25.93 20.76 11.58
N VAL A 80 -26.34 22.03 11.64
CA VAL A 80 -25.98 22.98 10.59
C VAL A 80 -24.59 23.51 10.87
N VAL A 81 -23.67 23.33 9.93
CA VAL A 81 -22.26 23.70 10.08
C VAL A 81 -21.93 24.88 9.16
N VAL A 82 -21.31 25.91 9.73
CA VAL A 82 -20.65 26.98 8.97
C VAL A 82 -19.16 26.91 9.24
N GLU A 83 -18.39 26.67 8.19
CA GLU A 83 -16.93 26.75 8.23
C GLU A 83 -16.44 28.08 7.64
N LYS A 84 -15.49 28.71 8.33
CA LYS A 84 -14.72 29.85 7.84
C LYS A 84 -13.24 29.49 7.94
N GLN A 85 -12.48 29.77 6.89
CA GLN A 85 -11.05 29.50 6.85
C GLN A 85 -10.30 30.65 6.16
N GLU A 86 -9.07 30.87 6.57
CA GLU A 86 -8.16 31.84 5.97
C GLU A 86 -6.74 31.28 5.89
N PRO A 87 -6.00 31.56 4.80
CA PRO A 87 -4.61 31.15 4.70
C PRO A 87 -3.74 31.85 5.75
N CYS A 88 -2.73 31.12 6.22
CA CYS A 88 -1.66 31.63 7.07
C CYS A 88 -0.32 31.14 6.51
N SER A 89 0.76 31.88 6.72
CA SER A 89 2.09 31.47 6.26
C SER A 89 3.16 31.93 7.24
N HIS A 90 2.84 31.83 8.54
CA HIS A 90 3.74 32.17 9.63
C HIS A 90 4.22 30.91 10.34
N THR A 91 5.47 30.94 10.79
CA THR A 91 5.98 29.97 11.76
C THR A 91 5.32 30.23 13.11
N PHE A 92 4.84 29.18 13.76
CA PHE A 92 4.15 29.23 15.04
C PHE A 92 5.16 29.43 16.18
N THR A 93 5.66 30.66 16.31
CA THR A 93 6.57 31.12 17.37
C THR A 93 5.85 32.11 18.29
N ASP A 94 6.42 32.40 19.46
CA ASP A 94 5.84 33.37 20.41
C ASP A 94 5.62 34.77 19.80
N GLU A 95 6.41 35.16 18.81
CA GLU A 95 6.26 36.42 18.07
C GLU A 95 4.95 36.50 17.27
N TYR A 96 4.58 35.42 16.56
CA TYR A 96 3.41 35.42 15.66
C TYR A 96 2.16 34.77 16.28
N LYS A 97 2.33 34.01 17.37
CA LYS A 97 1.27 33.25 18.04
C LYS A 97 0.05 34.10 18.37
N ASP A 98 0.23 35.24 19.03
CA ASP A 98 -0.88 36.11 19.43
C ASP A 98 -1.64 36.67 18.23
N GLY A 99 -0.94 36.98 17.13
CA GLY A 99 -1.56 37.45 15.89
C GLY A 99 -2.42 36.36 15.23
N ILE A 100 -1.91 35.13 15.17
CA ILE A 100 -2.61 33.96 14.62
C ILE A 100 -3.87 33.67 15.44
N LEU A 101 -3.76 33.67 16.77
CA LEU A 101 -4.90 33.42 17.67
C LEU A 101 -5.97 34.51 17.58
N LYS A 102 -5.57 35.79 17.47
CA LYS A 102 -6.53 36.89 17.23
C LYS A 102 -7.31 36.71 15.93
N ARG A 103 -6.64 36.30 14.84
CA ARG A 103 -7.31 36.00 13.56
C ARG A 103 -8.25 34.81 13.69
N LEU A 104 -7.84 33.76 14.41
CA LEU A 104 -8.67 32.59 14.70
C LEU A 104 -9.94 32.95 15.49
N GLU A 105 -9.85 33.86 16.46
CA GLU A 105 -11.03 34.40 17.17
C GLU A 105 -11.93 35.22 16.24
N ALA A 106 -11.36 36.03 15.34
CA ALA A 106 -12.14 36.83 14.40
C ALA A 106 -12.98 35.95 13.47
N ILE A 107 -12.38 34.93 12.84
CA ILE A 107 -13.11 33.99 11.98
C ILE A 107 -14.10 33.12 12.77
N SER A 108 -13.80 32.83 14.03
CA SER A 108 -14.72 32.14 14.95
C SER A 108 -15.98 32.97 15.22
N GLY A 109 -15.81 34.29 15.43
CA GLY A 109 -16.91 35.25 15.57
C GLY A 109 -17.76 35.34 14.30
N GLN A 110 -17.12 35.40 13.13
CA GLN A 110 -17.84 35.41 11.84
C GLN A 110 -18.64 34.12 11.61
N ALA A 111 -18.05 32.95 11.88
CA ALA A 111 -18.73 31.66 11.72
C ALA A 111 -19.94 31.55 12.67
N ARG A 112 -19.80 32.03 13.92
CA ARG A 112 -20.90 32.10 14.89
C ARG A 112 -22.02 33.04 14.42
N HIS A 113 -21.66 34.24 13.95
CA HIS A 113 -22.62 35.22 13.46
C HIS A 113 -23.47 34.66 12.30
N ALA A 114 -22.82 33.99 11.34
CA ALA A 114 -23.49 33.39 10.19
C ALA A 114 -24.53 32.32 10.57
N LEU A 115 -24.32 31.58 11.68
CA LEU A 115 -25.32 30.66 12.22
C LEU A 115 -26.42 31.39 12.99
N SER A 116 -26.09 32.46 13.71
CA SER A 116 -27.10 33.30 14.35
C SER A 116 -28.04 33.96 13.34
N GLU A 117 -27.55 34.37 12.17
CA GLU A 117 -28.37 34.88 11.06
C GLU A 117 -29.31 33.82 10.48
N GLN A 118 -28.94 32.53 10.58
CA GLN A 118 -29.80 31.40 10.20
C GLN A 118 -30.80 31.03 11.30
N GLY A 119 -30.87 31.79 12.40
CA GLY A 119 -31.84 31.62 13.47
C GLY A 119 -31.40 30.71 14.62
N PHE A 120 -30.11 30.35 14.71
CA PHE A 120 -29.59 29.59 15.85
C PHE A 120 -29.29 30.48 17.06
N GLU A 121 -29.83 30.11 18.22
CA GLU A 121 -29.53 30.77 19.48
C GLU A 121 -28.03 30.64 19.85
N PRO A 122 -27.38 31.69 20.37
CA PRO A 122 -25.95 31.66 20.71
C PRO A 122 -25.55 30.50 21.65
N ALA A 123 -26.42 30.13 22.59
CA ALA A 123 -26.19 29.02 23.52
C ALA A 123 -26.15 27.63 22.84
N ARG A 124 -26.66 27.52 21.61
CA ARG A 124 -26.70 26.29 20.81
C ARG A 124 -25.61 26.25 19.74
N ILE A 125 -24.74 27.24 19.68
CA ILE A 125 -23.65 27.31 18.71
C ILE A 125 -22.34 26.95 19.41
N ILE A 126 -21.75 25.84 18.98
CA ILE A 126 -20.41 25.41 19.42
C ILE A 126 -19.43 25.81 18.32
N VAL A 127 -18.27 26.36 18.69
CA VAL A 127 -17.22 26.70 17.72
C VAL A 127 -15.99 25.87 18.00
N GLU A 128 -15.63 25.01 17.06
CA GLU A 128 -14.39 24.27 17.05
C GLU A 128 -13.34 25.08 16.28
N LYS A 129 -12.15 25.21 16.87
CA LYS A 129 -11.05 26.01 16.32
C LYS A 129 -9.90 25.11 15.92
N TYR A 130 -9.32 25.37 14.77
CA TYR A 130 -8.30 24.52 14.16
C TYR A 130 -7.16 25.36 13.60
N LEU A 131 -5.94 24.85 13.75
CA LEU A 131 -4.76 25.29 13.01
C LEU A 131 -4.29 24.14 12.11
N HIS A 132 -4.04 24.43 10.84
CA HIS A 132 -3.39 23.47 9.94
C HIS A 132 -1.88 23.65 10.05
N LEU A 133 -1.24 22.71 10.75
CA LEU A 133 0.16 22.81 11.17
C LEU A 133 1.04 21.84 10.40
N ARG A 134 2.24 22.25 10.03
CA ARG A 134 3.24 21.37 9.38
C ARG A 134 4.66 21.74 9.80
N TYR A 135 5.59 20.81 9.67
CA TYR A 135 7.01 21.15 9.77
C TYR A 135 7.46 21.93 8.52
N GLU A 136 8.36 22.89 8.72
CA GLU A 136 8.96 23.68 7.66
C GLU A 136 9.63 22.80 6.60
N GLY A 137 9.47 23.15 5.32
CA GLY A 137 9.99 22.35 4.20
C GLY A 137 9.38 20.95 4.10
N THR A 138 8.21 20.73 4.69
CA THR A 138 7.33 19.60 4.39
C THR A 138 6.03 20.13 3.79
N ASP A 139 5.29 19.28 3.09
CA ASP A 139 3.94 19.58 2.57
C ASP A 139 2.86 18.80 3.32
N THR A 140 3.21 18.19 4.46
CA THR A 140 2.32 17.29 5.20
C THR A 140 1.76 18.03 6.41
N GLY A 141 0.66 18.74 6.18
CA GLY A 141 -0.05 19.44 7.24
C GLY A 141 -1.04 18.55 7.98
N VAL A 142 -1.04 18.69 9.30
CA VAL A 142 -1.95 18.05 10.24
C VAL A 142 -2.94 19.10 10.74
N MET A 143 -4.23 18.83 10.55
CA MET A 143 -5.29 19.68 11.08
C MET A 143 -5.41 19.46 12.59
N THR A 144 -4.94 20.42 13.38
CA THR A 144 -4.85 20.33 14.84
C THR A 144 -5.97 21.18 15.46
N MET A 145 -6.92 20.51 16.10
CA MET A 145 -7.97 21.16 16.88
C MET A 145 -7.37 21.81 18.12
N GLN A 146 -7.96 22.91 18.59
CA GLN A 146 -7.57 23.54 19.84
C GLN A 146 -7.57 22.53 21.00
N PRO A 147 -6.43 22.27 21.64
CA PRO A 147 -6.38 21.43 22.83
C PRO A 147 -6.86 22.21 24.05
N GLU A 148 -7.27 21.50 25.10
CA GLU A 148 -7.82 22.09 26.33
C GLU A 148 -6.82 23.02 27.04
N ASP A 149 -5.52 22.73 26.97
CA ASP A 149 -4.44 23.54 27.51
C ASP A 149 -3.98 24.67 26.58
N GLY A 150 -4.50 24.72 25.35
CA GLY A 150 -4.11 25.69 24.32
C GLY A 150 -2.76 25.44 23.65
N ASP A 151 -2.05 24.34 23.96
CA ASP A 151 -0.75 24.01 23.38
C ASP A 151 -0.88 23.28 22.02
N TYR A 152 -1.06 24.08 20.97
CA TYR A 152 -1.15 23.58 19.59
C TYR A 152 0.10 22.84 19.11
N LEU A 153 1.31 23.20 19.61
CA LEU A 153 2.55 22.55 19.19
C LEU A 153 2.59 21.13 19.73
N ARG A 154 2.38 20.95 21.04
CA ARG A 154 2.34 19.61 21.65
C ARG A 154 1.27 18.74 21.00
N ALA A 155 0.06 19.27 20.80
CA ALA A 155 -1.03 18.53 20.15
C ALA A 155 -0.70 18.14 18.71
N PHE A 156 -0.02 19.03 17.96
CA PHE A 156 0.49 18.73 16.63
C PHE A 156 1.55 17.63 16.68
N GLU A 157 2.56 17.74 17.54
CA GLU A 157 3.65 16.77 17.63
C GLU A 157 3.17 15.39 18.06
N GLU A 158 2.27 15.30 19.03
CA GLU A 158 1.66 14.04 19.46
C GLU A 158 0.88 13.38 18.31
N ARG A 159 0.11 14.18 17.57
CA ARG A 159 -0.64 13.69 16.41
C ARG A 159 0.27 13.31 15.24
N TYR A 160 1.28 14.12 14.97
CA TYR A 160 2.28 13.87 13.93
C TYR A 160 3.06 12.59 14.25
N LYS A 161 3.55 12.44 15.49
CA LYS A 161 4.24 11.24 15.96
C LYS A 161 3.34 10.01 15.91
N ARG A 162 2.05 10.13 16.25
CA ARG A 162 1.10 9.02 16.13
C ARG A 162 0.87 8.62 14.68
N GLU A 163 0.69 9.58 13.77
CA GLU A 163 0.41 9.31 12.35
C GLU A 163 1.66 8.84 11.57
N PHE A 164 2.85 9.34 11.92
CA PHE A 164 4.08 9.14 11.14
C PHE A 164 5.20 8.38 11.87
N GLY A 165 5.11 8.20 13.18
CA GLY A 165 6.06 7.42 14.00
C GLY A 165 7.29 8.19 14.50
N PHE A 166 7.49 9.43 14.08
CA PHE A 166 8.63 10.29 14.46
C PHE A 166 8.21 11.76 14.49
N THR A 167 9.09 12.63 15.00
CA THR A 167 8.98 14.10 14.93
C THR A 167 10.23 14.67 14.25
N LEU A 168 10.18 15.95 13.85
CA LEU A 168 11.30 16.66 13.23
C LEU A 168 11.73 17.82 14.14
N PRO A 169 12.45 17.53 15.26
CA PRO A 169 12.71 18.53 16.29
C PRO A 169 13.55 19.72 15.80
N ASP A 170 14.36 19.53 14.76
CA ASP A 170 15.23 20.57 14.19
C ASP A 170 14.51 21.49 13.18
N ARG A 171 13.18 21.35 13.03
CA ARG A 171 12.39 22.15 12.07
C ARG A 171 11.32 22.97 12.79
N GLY A 172 11.17 24.23 12.37
CA GLY A 172 10.05 25.06 12.80
C GLY A 172 8.70 24.49 12.35
N VAL A 173 7.62 24.84 13.05
CA VAL A 173 6.25 24.47 12.68
C VAL A 173 5.57 25.68 12.04
N CYS A 174 5.10 25.54 10.80
CA CYS A 174 4.35 26.56 10.07
C CYS A 174 2.85 26.34 10.21
N VAL A 175 2.09 27.44 10.22
CA VAL A 175 0.62 27.43 10.08
C VAL A 175 0.28 27.77 8.65
N ASP A 176 -0.35 26.85 7.91
CA ASP A 176 -0.77 27.06 6.51
C ASP A 176 -2.19 27.63 6.40
N ASP A 177 -3.07 27.27 7.35
CA ASP A 177 -4.48 27.63 7.35
C ASP A 177 -4.99 27.77 8.79
N ILE A 178 -5.84 28.76 9.01
CA ILE A 178 -6.62 28.92 10.24
C ILE A 178 -8.08 28.64 9.93
N ARG A 179 -8.73 27.80 10.73
CA ARG A 179 -10.10 27.37 10.47
C ARG A 179 -10.95 27.41 11.73
N ALA A 180 -12.14 27.95 11.59
CA ALA A 180 -13.20 27.86 12.59
C ALA A 180 -14.41 27.15 12.01
N ARG A 181 -14.90 26.14 12.73
CA ARG A 181 -16.13 25.42 12.42
C ARG A 181 -17.16 25.75 13.48
N ALA A 182 -18.16 26.55 13.13
CA ALA A 182 -19.32 26.76 13.98
C ALA A 182 -20.38 25.71 13.68
N ILE A 183 -20.92 25.10 14.73
CA ILE A 183 -21.89 24.00 14.69
C ILE A 183 -23.14 24.46 15.43
N GLY A 184 -24.22 24.68 14.69
CA GLY A 184 -25.54 25.01 15.21
C GLY A 184 -26.27 23.72 15.56
N LYS A 185 -26.48 23.48 16.87
CA LYS A 185 -27.14 22.26 17.34
C LYS A 185 -28.60 22.20 16.91
N SER A 186 -28.87 21.30 15.96
CA SER A 186 -30.23 20.99 15.51
C SER A 186 -31.02 20.36 16.67
N ARG A 187 -32.34 20.52 16.67
CA ARG A 187 -33.18 19.83 17.66
C ARG A 187 -33.19 18.34 17.33
N THR A 188 -32.36 17.57 18.03
CA THR A 188 -32.43 16.11 17.98
C THR A 188 -33.81 15.69 18.48
N PRO A 189 -34.55 14.85 17.72
CA PRO A 189 -35.75 14.22 18.24
C PRO A 189 -35.41 13.48 19.54
N PRO A 190 -36.32 13.45 20.53
CA PRO A 190 -36.11 12.66 21.73
C PRO A 190 -35.87 11.20 21.35
N THR A 191 -34.89 10.57 22.00
CA THR A 191 -34.63 9.13 21.84
C THR A 191 -35.84 8.35 22.33
N VAL A 192 -36.31 7.41 21.50
CA VAL A 192 -37.48 6.59 21.81
C VAL A 192 -36.96 5.34 22.52
N GLU A 193 -37.19 5.27 23.83
CA GLU A 193 -36.88 4.06 24.59
C GLU A 193 -37.80 2.91 24.17
N VAL A 194 -37.23 1.72 24.01
CA VAL A 194 -37.99 0.49 23.83
C VAL A 194 -38.30 -0.14 25.20
N PRO A 195 -39.42 -0.87 25.35
CA PRO A 195 -39.77 -1.53 26.60
C PRO A 195 -38.63 -2.43 27.10
N ARG A 196 -38.46 -2.55 28.42
CA ARG A 196 -37.47 -3.48 29.00
C ARG A 196 -37.93 -4.93 28.88
N ALA A 197 -36.97 -5.82 28.67
CA ALA A 197 -37.23 -7.25 28.62
C ALA A 197 -37.66 -7.75 30.00
N THR A 198 -38.78 -8.47 30.07
CA THR A 198 -39.26 -9.15 31.27
C THR A 198 -39.03 -10.67 31.23
N SER A 199 -38.64 -11.18 30.06
CA SER A 199 -38.37 -12.59 29.80
C SER A 199 -37.29 -12.74 28.72
N ALA A 200 -36.76 -13.95 28.55
CA ALA A 200 -35.77 -14.23 27.51
C ALA A 200 -36.38 -14.09 26.11
N ALA A 201 -35.62 -13.52 25.18
CA ALA A 201 -36.04 -13.39 23.78
C ALA A 201 -36.33 -14.77 23.19
N GLN A 202 -37.46 -14.90 22.49
CA GLN A 202 -37.86 -16.12 21.80
C GLN A 202 -37.75 -15.92 20.29
N PRO A 203 -37.26 -16.93 19.54
CA PRO A 203 -37.24 -16.86 18.09
C PRO A 203 -38.68 -16.85 17.55
N THR A 204 -38.92 -16.03 16.54
CA THR A 204 -40.19 -15.96 15.81
C THR A 204 -40.37 -17.18 14.90
N GLU A 205 -39.27 -17.65 14.32
CA GLU A 205 -39.20 -18.87 13.50
C GLU A 205 -37.78 -19.48 13.57
N THR A 206 -37.59 -20.65 12.98
CA THR A 206 -36.25 -21.26 12.81
C THR A 206 -35.97 -21.47 11.33
N THR A 207 -34.69 -21.42 10.95
CA THR A 207 -34.25 -21.69 9.59
C THR A 207 -32.89 -22.38 9.58
N ARG A 208 -32.50 -22.93 8.42
CA ARG A 208 -31.19 -23.55 8.23
C ARG A 208 -30.18 -22.55 7.70
N CYS A 209 -29.04 -22.44 8.36
CA CYS A 209 -27.91 -21.64 7.91
C CYS A 209 -26.63 -22.48 7.89
N TYR A 210 -25.75 -22.18 6.93
CA TYR A 210 -24.48 -22.90 6.77
C TYR A 210 -23.33 -22.06 7.33
N PHE A 211 -22.65 -22.57 8.36
CA PHE A 211 -21.47 -21.95 8.98
C PHE A 211 -20.24 -22.85 8.80
N GLU A 212 -19.09 -22.48 9.40
CA GLU A 212 -17.86 -23.30 9.34
C GLU A 212 -18.01 -24.72 9.88
N GLY A 213 -19.03 -24.99 10.73
CA GLY A 213 -19.35 -26.31 11.28
C GLY A 213 -20.35 -27.13 10.45
N GLY A 214 -20.83 -26.58 9.32
CA GLY A 214 -21.86 -27.19 8.49
C GLY A 214 -23.22 -26.52 8.63
N TRP A 215 -24.27 -27.26 8.27
CA TRP A 215 -25.66 -26.81 8.40
C TRP A 215 -26.12 -26.85 9.85
N GLU A 216 -26.72 -25.75 10.30
CA GLU A 216 -27.27 -25.61 11.66
C GLU A 216 -28.66 -24.98 11.60
N GLU A 217 -29.56 -25.43 12.47
CA GLU A 217 -30.84 -24.76 12.72
C GLU A 217 -30.58 -23.54 13.60
N VAL A 218 -31.03 -22.37 13.15
CA VAL A 218 -30.83 -21.09 13.84
C VAL A 218 -32.17 -20.41 14.09
N GLY A 219 -32.27 -19.73 15.24
CA GLY A 219 -33.42 -18.90 15.56
C GLY A 219 -33.41 -17.60 14.76
N VAL A 220 -34.58 -17.21 14.26
CA VAL A 220 -34.84 -15.94 13.59
C VAL A 220 -35.63 -15.05 14.53
N PHE A 221 -35.11 -13.87 14.81
CA PHE A 221 -35.72 -12.90 15.72
C PHE A 221 -36.10 -11.65 14.95
N ASP A 222 -37.33 -11.18 15.12
CA ASP A 222 -37.80 -9.90 14.56
C ASP A 222 -37.32 -8.73 15.44
N LEU A 223 -36.45 -7.86 14.92
CA LEU A 223 -35.82 -6.77 15.68
C LEU A 223 -36.84 -5.85 16.37
N PRO A 224 -37.94 -5.40 15.71
CA PRO A 224 -38.98 -4.59 16.36
C PRO A 224 -39.67 -5.27 17.55
N SER A 225 -39.63 -6.60 17.64
CA SER A 225 -40.23 -7.35 18.76
C SER A 225 -39.30 -7.50 19.97
N LEU A 226 -38.01 -7.18 19.82
CA LEU A 226 -37.03 -7.31 20.88
C LEU A 226 -37.05 -6.10 21.83
N HIS A 227 -36.88 -6.38 23.11
CA HIS A 227 -36.96 -5.41 24.19
C HIS A 227 -35.56 -5.03 24.71
N ALA A 228 -35.43 -3.88 25.36
CA ALA A 228 -34.17 -3.43 25.95
C ALA A 228 -33.62 -4.47 26.95
N GLY A 229 -32.33 -4.80 26.81
CA GLY A 229 -31.63 -5.81 27.61
C GLY A 229 -31.81 -7.24 27.10
N SER A 230 -32.62 -7.48 26.05
CA SER A 230 -32.73 -8.79 25.41
C SER A 230 -31.37 -9.24 24.91
N LYS A 231 -31.01 -10.50 25.19
CA LYS A 231 -29.80 -11.14 24.70
C LYS A 231 -30.16 -12.22 23.68
N VAL A 232 -29.45 -12.22 22.56
CA VAL A 232 -29.57 -13.23 21.49
C VAL A 232 -28.19 -13.83 21.28
N GLU A 233 -28.03 -15.09 21.66
CA GLU A 233 -26.79 -15.84 21.51
C GLU A 233 -26.70 -16.42 20.09
N GLY A 234 -25.53 -16.33 19.46
CA GLY A 234 -25.30 -16.92 18.15
C GLY A 234 -25.05 -18.44 18.20
N PRO A 235 -25.37 -19.20 17.13
CA PRO A 235 -25.74 -18.72 15.80
C PRO A 235 -27.24 -18.34 15.71
N ALA A 236 -27.53 -17.10 15.29
CA ALA A 236 -28.88 -16.57 15.17
C ALA A 236 -28.98 -15.50 14.08
N LEU A 237 -30.21 -15.28 13.60
CA LEU A 237 -30.53 -14.19 12.68
C LEU A 237 -31.43 -13.18 13.39
N ILE A 238 -31.08 -11.90 13.34
CA ILE A 238 -31.95 -10.81 13.74
C ILE A 238 -32.36 -10.06 12.47
N MET A 239 -33.66 -10.09 12.15
CA MET A 239 -34.19 -9.48 10.94
C MET A 239 -34.93 -8.18 11.27
N ASP A 240 -34.76 -7.21 10.38
CA ASP A 240 -35.61 -6.04 10.28
C ASP A 240 -36.20 -6.01 8.86
N LYS A 241 -37.19 -5.15 8.60
CA LYS A 241 -37.84 -5.00 7.30
C LYS A 241 -36.86 -4.83 6.14
N ASN A 242 -35.71 -4.20 6.39
CA ASN A 242 -34.75 -3.81 5.35
C ASN A 242 -33.31 -4.29 5.63
N SER A 243 -33.08 -5.11 6.66
CA SER A 243 -31.73 -5.59 6.99
C SER A 243 -31.75 -6.94 7.70
N THR A 244 -30.64 -7.67 7.58
CA THR A 244 -30.42 -8.93 8.29
C THR A 244 -29.09 -8.86 9.03
N ILE A 245 -29.13 -9.10 10.33
CA ILE A 245 -27.95 -9.17 11.19
C ILE A 245 -27.68 -10.63 11.50
N VAL A 246 -26.49 -11.10 11.15
CA VAL A 246 -26.04 -12.46 11.44
C VAL A 246 -25.22 -12.44 12.73
N VAL A 247 -25.74 -13.04 13.78
CA VAL A 247 -25.02 -13.23 15.06
C VAL A 247 -24.34 -14.59 14.97
N GLU A 248 -23.02 -14.60 14.73
CA GLU A 248 -22.26 -15.84 14.60
C GLU A 248 -22.05 -16.54 15.95
N LYS A 249 -21.60 -17.80 15.91
CA LYS A 249 -21.11 -18.52 17.10
C LYS A 249 -20.11 -17.69 17.90
N SER A 250 -20.20 -17.82 19.23
CA SER A 250 -19.36 -17.06 20.17
C SER A 250 -19.55 -15.54 20.05
N CYS A 251 -20.70 -15.10 19.55
CA CYS A 251 -21.14 -13.71 19.63
C CYS A 251 -22.47 -13.64 20.39
N ILE A 252 -22.67 -12.55 21.12
CA ILE A 252 -23.92 -12.28 21.84
C ILE A 252 -24.40 -10.89 21.43
N ALA A 253 -25.59 -10.82 20.85
CA ALA A 253 -26.27 -9.57 20.55
C ALA A 253 -27.12 -9.13 21.74
N ILE A 254 -27.05 -7.85 22.09
CA ILE A 254 -27.70 -7.22 23.23
C ILE A 254 -28.45 -6.00 22.71
N ILE A 255 -29.75 -5.93 22.98
CA ILE A 255 -30.58 -4.79 22.57
C ILE A 255 -30.44 -3.65 23.58
N THR A 256 -30.11 -2.45 23.09
CA THR A 256 -29.96 -1.25 23.92
C THR A 256 -31.32 -0.69 24.36
N ASN A 257 -31.32 0.29 25.26
CA ASN A 257 -32.54 0.99 25.67
C ASN A 257 -33.24 1.71 24.51
N GLU A 258 -32.50 2.06 23.45
CA GLU A 258 -33.04 2.78 22.28
C GLU A 258 -33.46 1.82 21.15
N GLY A 259 -33.22 0.52 21.32
CA GLY A 259 -33.54 -0.53 20.33
C GLY A 259 -32.41 -0.81 19.33
N ASP A 260 -31.21 -0.28 19.56
CA ASP A 260 -30.02 -0.65 18.77
C ASP A 260 -29.51 -2.03 19.17
N VAL A 261 -28.65 -2.60 18.32
CA VAL A 261 -28.02 -3.89 18.58
C VAL A 261 -26.54 -3.71 18.87
N PHE A 262 -26.13 -4.09 20.07
CA PHE A 262 -24.72 -4.20 20.45
C PHE A 262 -24.31 -5.67 20.36
N ILE A 263 -23.25 -6.01 19.63
CA ILE A 263 -22.78 -7.40 19.55
C ILE A 263 -21.41 -7.50 20.21
N GLU A 264 -21.33 -8.34 21.23
CA GLU A 264 -20.07 -8.74 21.84
C GLU A 264 -19.52 -9.93 21.06
N VAL A 265 -18.28 -9.79 20.59
CA VAL A 265 -17.56 -10.83 19.86
C VAL A 265 -16.56 -11.44 20.84
N GLU A 266 -16.83 -12.66 21.30
CA GLU A 266 -15.84 -13.38 22.09
C GLU A 266 -14.63 -13.71 21.20
N GLY A 267 -13.44 -13.63 21.79
CA GLY A 267 -12.20 -14.00 21.12
C GLY A 267 -12.22 -15.48 20.76
N GLY A 268 -12.73 -15.81 19.57
CA GLY A 268 -12.72 -17.17 19.07
C GLY A 268 -11.30 -17.73 19.07
N LYS A 269 -11.16 -19.02 19.37
CA LYS A 269 -9.87 -19.71 19.21
C LYS A 269 -9.44 -19.56 17.75
N PRO A 270 -8.24 -19.02 17.46
CA PRO A 270 -7.78 -18.92 16.09
C PRO A 270 -7.75 -20.33 15.49
N LYS A 271 -8.40 -20.49 14.33
CA LYS A 271 -8.35 -21.74 13.58
C LYS A 271 -6.89 -22.05 13.25
N ILE A 272 -6.45 -23.27 13.52
CA ILE A 272 -5.10 -23.71 13.15
C ILE A 272 -5.05 -23.79 11.63
N VAL A 273 -4.34 -22.84 11.02
CA VAL A 273 -4.01 -22.89 9.60
C VAL A 273 -2.76 -23.74 9.46
N THR A 274 -2.79 -24.74 8.58
CA THR A 274 -1.67 -25.63 8.30
C THR A 274 -0.91 -25.16 7.07
N GLU A 275 0.21 -25.82 6.75
CA GLU A 275 1.01 -25.53 5.55
C GLU A 275 0.34 -26.03 4.25
N GLU A 276 -0.72 -26.83 4.36
CA GLU A 276 -1.45 -27.39 3.20
C GLU A 276 -2.21 -26.30 2.44
N LEU A 277 -2.28 -26.47 1.11
CA LEU A 277 -2.97 -25.54 0.22
C LEU A 277 -4.48 -25.52 0.49
N ASP A 278 -4.97 -24.46 1.12
CA ASP A 278 -6.39 -24.10 1.19
C ASP A 278 -6.65 -22.89 0.26
N PRO A 279 -7.49 -23.01 -0.78
CA PRO A 279 -7.81 -21.91 -1.70
C PRO A 279 -8.34 -20.64 -1.01
N VAL A 280 -9.05 -20.78 0.12
CA VAL A 280 -9.55 -19.64 0.88
C VAL A 280 -8.40 -18.94 1.60
N GLN A 281 -7.52 -19.70 2.24
CA GLN A 281 -6.34 -19.13 2.90
C GLN A 281 -5.38 -18.52 1.88
N LEU A 282 -5.24 -19.12 0.69
CA LEU A 282 -4.45 -18.57 -0.41
C LEU A 282 -4.87 -17.13 -0.75
N ALA A 283 -6.19 -16.91 -0.91
CA ALA A 283 -6.74 -15.58 -1.16
C ALA A 283 -6.52 -14.63 0.03
N ILE A 284 -6.70 -15.09 1.26
CA ILE A 284 -6.46 -14.29 2.48
C ILE A 284 -4.99 -13.85 2.58
N PHE A 285 -4.04 -14.77 2.44
CA PHE A 285 -2.62 -14.46 2.48
C PHE A 285 -2.20 -13.52 1.35
N SER A 286 -2.72 -13.72 0.14
CA SER A 286 -2.50 -12.81 -0.99
C SER A 286 -2.91 -11.37 -0.67
N HIS A 287 -4.12 -11.18 -0.12
CA HIS A 287 -4.58 -9.86 0.30
C HIS A 287 -3.76 -9.28 1.45
N ARG A 288 -3.29 -10.12 2.39
CA ARG A 288 -2.47 -9.68 3.52
C ARG A 288 -1.09 -9.19 3.08
N PHE A 289 -0.36 -9.95 2.26
CA PHE A 289 0.93 -9.51 1.72
C PHE A 289 0.79 -8.22 0.90
N MET A 290 -0.24 -8.14 0.04
CA MET A 290 -0.53 -6.93 -0.72
C MET A 290 -0.82 -5.73 0.20
N SER A 291 -1.63 -5.93 1.24
CA SER A 291 -1.95 -4.88 2.22
C SER A 291 -0.71 -4.36 2.93
N ILE A 292 0.25 -5.23 3.27
CA ILE A 292 1.52 -4.83 3.90
C ILE A 292 2.33 -3.95 2.94
N ALA A 293 2.50 -4.38 1.69
CA ALA A 293 3.23 -3.60 0.68
C ALA A 293 2.58 -2.22 0.42
N GLU A 294 1.25 -2.17 0.30
CA GLU A 294 0.49 -0.92 0.17
C GLU A 294 0.66 -0.01 1.39
N GLN A 295 0.69 -0.57 2.61
CA GLN A 295 0.91 0.22 3.83
C GLN A 295 2.30 0.84 3.87
N CYS A 296 3.35 0.10 3.47
CA CYS A 296 4.69 0.67 3.29
C CYS A 296 4.66 1.83 2.30
N GLY A 297 4.01 1.65 1.15
CA GLY A 297 3.90 2.70 0.11
C GLY A 297 3.19 3.96 0.61
N ARG A 298 2.08 3.81 1.34
CA ARG A 298 1.38 4.96 1.95
C ARG A 298 2.24 5.66 3.01
N THR A 299 3.00 4.92 3.81
CA THR A 299 3.94 5.52 4.76
C THR A 299 4.99 6.34 4.02
N LEU A 300 5.65 5.77 3.00
CA LEU A 300 6.66 6.46 2.20
C LEU A 300 6.11 7.74 1.54
N GLN A 301 4.94 7.66 0.91
CA GLN A 301 4.32 8.80 0.25
C GLN A 301 4.05 9.97 1.21
N ARG A 302 3.59 9.68 2.45
CA ARG A 302 3.22 10.73 3.40
C ARG A 302 4.41 11.34 4.15
N THR A 303 5.48 10.58 4.34
CA THR A 303 6.68 11.00 5.09
C THR A 303 7.78 11.57 4.19
N SER A 304 7.75 11.28 2.89
CA SER A 304 8.65 11.89 1.92
C SER A 304 8.34 13.39 1.72
N VAL A 305 9.40 14.15 1.46
CA VAL A 305 9.31 15.59 1.18
C VAL A 305 9.43 15.89 -0.32
N SER A 306 9.98 14.97 -1.13
CA SER A 306 10.14 15.23 -2.55
C SER A 306 8.83 15.09 -3.31
N THR A 307 8.63 16.01 -4.25
CA THR A 307 7.48 16.00 -5.17
C THR A 307 7.47 14.75 -6.05
N ASN A 308 8.63 14.15 -6.34
CA ASN A 308 8.74 12.92 -7.11
C ASN A 308 8.06 11.74 -6.39
N VAL A 309 8.33 11.54 -5.10
CA VAL A 309 7.72 10.45 -4.34
C VAL A 309 6.28 10.80 -3.96
N LYS A 310 6.04 12.01 -3.45
CA LYS A 310 4.73 12.38 -2.87
C LYS A 310 3.63 12.58 -3.92
N GLU A 311 3.92 13.32 -4.99
CA GLU A 311 2.93 13.77 -5.99
C GLU A 311 3.02 12.96 -7.28
N ARG A 312 4.23 12.69 -7.78
CA ARG A 312 4.40 11.89 -9.00
C ARG A 312 4.27 10.38 -8.76
N LEU A 313 4.28 9.94 -7.49
CA LEU A 313 4.26 8.54 -7.07
C LEU A 313 5.41 7.73 -7.67
N ASP A 314 6.58 8.37 -7.79
CA ASP A 314 7.79 7.80 -8.38
C ASP A 314 8.54 6.94 -7.35
N PHE A 315 7.86 5.92 -6.84
CA PHE A 315 8.38 5.00 -5.84
C PHE A 315 7.71 3.63 -5.92
N SER A 316 8.26 2.61 -5.27
CA SER A 316 7.59 1.32 -5.04
C SER A 316 8.03 0.68 -3.75
N CYS A 317 7.14 -0.08 -3.12
CA CYS A 317 7.42 -0.87 -1.92
C CYS A 317 7.05 -2.33 -2.18
N ALA A 318 7.87 -3.25 -1.73
CA ALA A 318 7.70 -4.68 -1.99
C ALA A 318 8.23 -5.55 -0.85
N ILE A 319 7.69 -6.77 -0.79
CA ILE A 319 8.06 -7.84 0.13
C ILE A 319 8.76 -8.92 -0.67
N PHE A 320 9.87 -9.42 -0.13
CA PHE A 320 10.68 -10.46 -0.75
C PHE A 320 10.83 -11.64 0.21
N GLY A 321 10.81 -12.84 -0.35
CA GLY A 321 11.04 -14.09 0.38
C GLY A 321 12.50 -14.26 0.81
N PRO A 322 12.82 -15.36 1.50
CA PRO A 322 14.18 -15.64 1.98
C PRO A 322 15.22 -15.77 0.85
N ASP A 323 14.79 -16.11 -0.36
CA ASP A 323 15.62 -16.22 -1.58
C ASP A 323 15.72 -14.89 -2.37
N GLY A 324 15.11 -13.81 -1.88
CA GLY A 324 14.95 -12.55 -2.62
C GLY A 324 13.88 -12.60 -3.71
N GLY A 325 13.06 -13.65 -3.75
CA GLY A 325 11.90 -13.77 -4.64
C GLY A 325 10.83 -12.74 -4.30
N LEU A 326 10.29 -12.02 -5.29
CA LEU A 326 9.19 -11.07 -5.10
C LEU A 326 7.93 -11.80 -4.59
N VAL A 327 7.38 -11.36 -3.46
CA VAL A 327 6.16 -11.91 -2.85
C VAL A 327 4.94 -11.04 -3.18
N ALA A 328 5.04 -9.75 -2.90
CA ALA A 328 3.99 -8.77 -3.16
C ALA A 328 4.60 -7.38 -3.35
N ASN A 329 3.91 -6.51 -4.10
CA ASN A 329 4.34 -5.15 -4.38
C ASN A 329 3.16 -4.18 -4.35
N ALA A 330 3.40 -2.94 -3.91
CA ALA A 330 2.46 -1.84 -4.13
C ALA A 330 2.50 -1.41 -5.61
N PRO A 331 1.36 -1.34 -6.32
CA PRO A 331 1.34 -1.04 -7.74
C PRO A 331 1.46 0.47 -8.00
N HIS A 332 2.69 0.94 -8.26
CA HIS A 332 2.96 2.32 -8.67
C HIS A 332 3.78 2.37 -9.95
N LEU A 333 4.90 1.65 -10.02
CA LEU A 333 5.81 1.66 -11.16
C LEU A 333 6.32 0.26 -11.55
N PRO A 334 5.80 -0.30 -12.66
CA PRO A 334 6.26 -1.55 -13.26
C PRO A 334 7.77 -1.70 -13.45
N VAL A 335 8.49 -0.62 -13.75
CA VAL A 335 9.95 -0.68 -13.98
C VAL A 335 10.72 -1.12 -12.73
N HIS A 336 10.16 -0.92 -11.53
CA HIS A 336 10.79 -1.26 -10.26
C HIS A 336 10.76 -2.76 -9.94
N LEU A 337 9.89 -3.55 -10.58
CA LEU A 337 9.53 -4.89 -10.12
C LEU A 337 10.70 -5.88 -10.15
N GLY A 338 11.21 -6.18 -11.35
CA GLY A 338 12.37 -7.05 -11.54
C GLY A 338 13.65 -6.42 -11.00
N ALA A 339 13.75 -5.09 -11.07
CA ALA A 339 14.92 -4.36 -10.62
C ALA A 339 15.11 -4.37 -9.09
N MET A 340 14.04 -4.20 -8.30
CA MET A 340 14.12 -4.32 -6.84
C MET A 340 14.43 -5.75 -6.40
N GLN A 341 13.87 -6.75 -7.10
CA GLN A 341 14.21 -8.14 -6.87
C GLN A 341 15.69 -8.42 -7.09
N GLU A 342 16.27 -7.95 -8.20
CA GLU A 342 17.70 -8.13 -8.45
C GLU A 342 18.54 -7.39 -7.42
N ALA A 343 18.10 -6.22 -6.95
CA ALA A 343 18.79 -5.51 -5.88
C ALA A 343 18.85 -6.32 -4.59
N VAL A 344 17.74 -6.93 -4.17
CA VAL A 344 17.70 -7.81 -2.98
C VAL A 344 18.58 -9.04 -3.19
N ARG A 345 18.47 -9.72 -4.33
CA ARG A 345 19.28 -10.90 -4.66
C ARG A 345 20.77 -10.60 -4.74
N TYR A 346 21.15 -9.44 -5.26
CA TYR A 346 22.53 -8.99 -5.26
C TYR A 346 23.06 -8.87 -3.82
N GLN A 347 22.33 -8.19 -2.92
CA GLN A 347 22.76 -8.06 -1.53
C GLN A 347 22.83 -9.42 -0.81
N LEU A 348 21.88 -10.33 -1.08
CA LEU A 348 21.93 -11.70 -0.57
C LEU A 348 23.21 -12.43 -0.98
N ARG A 349 23.58 -12.36 -2.27
CA ARG A 349 24.83 -12.97 -2.77
C ARG A 349 26.07 -12.32 -2.21
N THR A 350 26.08 -10.99 -2.05
CA THR A 350 27.26 -10.25 -1.57
C THR A 350 27.48 -10.38 -0.07
N LEU A 351 26.41 -10.34 0.74
CA LEU A 351 26.53 -10.37 2.20
C LEU A 351 26.48 -11.78 2.78
N GLY A 352 25.86 -12.75 2.10
CA GLY A 352 25.64 -14.10 2.63
C GLY A 352 24.96 -14.03 4.00
N ASP A 353 25.54 -14.69 4.99
CA ASP A 353 25.02 -14.73 6.37
C ASP A 353 25.36 -13.48 7.21
N SER A 354 25.95 -12.44 6.60
CA SER A 354 26.40 -11.23 7.32
C SER A 354 25.27 -10.25 7.67
N TRP A 355 24.02 -10.57 7.34
CA TRP A 355 22.86 -9.76 7.72
C TRP A 355 22.69 -9.73 9.24
N LYS A 356 22.36 -8.56 9.78
CA LYS A 356 22.03 -8.39 11.19
C LYS A 356 20.68 -7.72 11.35
N GLU A 357 20.00 -8.11 12.41
CA GLU A 357 18.72 -7.50 12.78
C GLU A 357 18.90 -5.99 13.00
N GLY A 358 17.96 -5.21 12.46
CA GLY A 358 17.98 -3.75 12.54
C GLY A 358 19.00 -3.05 11.63
N GLU A 359 19.75 -3.78 10.80
CA GLU A 359 20.55 -3.16 9.74
C GLU A 359 19.68 -2.84 8.51
N VAL A 360 19.93 -1.69 7.89
CA VAL A 360 19.27 -1.26 6.65
C VAL A 360 20.33 -0.98 5.60
N LEU A 361 20.13 -1.47 4.39
CA LEU A 361 21.01 -1.24 3.25
C LEU A 361 20.41 -0.24 2.28
N MET A 362 21.27 0.49 1.56
CA MET A 362 20.90 1.24 0.37
C MET A 362 21.77 0.86 -0.84
N SER A 363 21.17 0.88 -2.02
CA SER A 363 21.84 0.64 -3.31
C SER A 363 21.07 1.28 -4.47
N ASN A 364 21.78 1.70 -5.52
CA ASN A 364 21.21 2.25 -6.75
C ASN A 364 22.04 1.92 -8.00
N HIS A 365 23.22 1.30 -7.84
CA HIS A 365 24.11 0.99 -8.94
C HIS A 365 23.45 -0.02 -9.91
N PRO A 366 23.57 0.14 -11.25
CA PRO A 366 23.00 -0.79 -12.24
C PRO A 366 23.36 -2.27 -12.02
N ALA A 367 24.64 -2.55 -11.79
CA ALA A 367 25.14 -3.89 -11.44
C ALA A 367 24.55 -4.49 -10.15
N ALA A 368 23.98 -3.66 -9.26
CA ALA A 368 23.35 -4.07 -8.01
C ALA A 368 21.81 -3.94 -8.07
N GLY A 369 21.22 -4.16 -9.25
CA GLY A 369 19.77 -4.10 -9.46
C GLY A 369 19.18 -2.68 -9.57
N GLY A 370 20.03 -1.66 -9.67
CA GLY A 370 19.61 -0.28 -9.94
C GLY A 370 18.96 -0.13 -11.32
N SER A 371 17.84 0.59 -11.39
CA SER A 371 17.23 0.97 -12.67
C SER A 371 17.97 2.15 -13.31
N HIS A 372 18.38 3.11 -12.48
CA HIS A 372 19.32 4.20 -12.73
C HIS A 372 19.66 4.85 -11.38
N LEU A 373 20.65 5.75 -11.36
CA LEU A 373 21.18 6.29 -10.10
C LEU A 373 20.18 7.06 -9.23
N PRO A 374 19.26 7.89 -9.78
CA PRO A 374 18.23 8.53 -8.96
C PRO A 374 17.30 7.57 -8.19
N ASP A 375 17.09 6.35 -8.67
CA ASP A 375 16.23 5.37 -8.00
C ASP A 375 17.02 4.62 -6.91
N ILE A 376 16.97 5.10 -5.68
CA ILE A 376 17.64 4.45 -4.55
C ILE A 376 16.73 3.39 -3.93
N THR A 377 17.24 2.16 -3.83
CA THR A 377 16.58 1.03 -3.16
C THR A 377 17.11 0.89 -1.74
N VAL A 378 16.21 0.99 -0.77
CA VAL A 378 16.46 0.76 0.66
C VAL A 378 15.90 -0.60 1.04
N ILE A 379 16.71 -1.48 1.61
CA ILE A 379 16.40 -2.89 1.88
C ILE A 379 16.59 -3.17 3.37
N THR A 380 15.58 -3.74 4.01
CA THR A 380 15.62 -4.09 5.43
C THR A 380 15.17 -5.53 5.64
N PRO A 381 15.95 -6.37 6.35
CA PRO A 381 15.58 -7.75 6.65
C PRO A 381 14.53 -7.82 7.76
N VAL A 382 13.62 -8.78 7.66
CA VAL A 382 12.73 -9.22 8.74
C VAL A 382 13.39 -10.41 9.41
N PHE A 383 13.65 -10.32 10.71
CA PHE A 383 14.29 -11.37 11.49
C PHE A 383 13.27 -12.19 12.28
N GLU A 384 13.50 -13.50 12.37
CA GLU A 384 12.84 -14.42 13.29
C GLU A 384 13.91 -15.39 13.82
N GLU A 385 13.98 -15.60 15.14
CA GLU A 385 14.95 -16.51 15.77
C GLU A 385 16.41 -16.32 15.30
N GLY A 386 16.82 -15.06 15.08
CA GLY A 386 18.19 -14.72 14.67
C GLY A 386 18.52 -14.95 13.19
N LYS A 387 17.53 -15.25 12.35
CA LYS A 387 17.69 -15.40 10.88
C LYS A 387 16.81 -14.41 10.12
N ALA A 388 17.33 -13.91 9.00
CA ALA A 388 16.52 -13.15 8.06
C ALA A 388 15.57 -14.10 7.31
N VAL A 389 14.26 -13.88 7.44
CA VAL A 389 13.21 -14.76 6.91
C VAL A 389 12.40 -14.15 5.76
N PHE A 390 12.40 -12.82 5.68
CA PHE A 390 11.85 -12.01 4.60
C PHE A 390 12.68 -10.73 4.47
N TYR A 391 12.48 -9.99 3.37
CA TYR A 391 13.05 -8.65 3.19
C TYR A 391 11.95 -7.68 2.77
N ILE A 392 11.98 -6.47 3.33
CA ILE A 392 11.17 -5.36 2.87
C ILE A 392 12.08 -4.41 2.09
N ALA A 393 11.69 -4.03 0.88
CA ALA A 393 12.41 -2.99 0.16
C ALA A 393 11.49 -1.88 -0.32
N SER A 394 12.01 -0.67 -0.33
CA SER A 394 11.40 0.51 -0.92
C SER A 394 12.39 1.14 -1.89
N ARG A 395 11.89 1.55 -3.05
CA ARG A 395 12.65 2.30 -4.06
C ARG A 395 11.99 3.65 -4.25
N GLY A 396 12.75 4.73 -4.17
CA GLY A 396 12.26 6.09 -4.34
C GLY A 396 13.14 6.87 -5.31
N HIS A 397 12.52 7.69 -6.14
CA HIS A 397 13.22 8.52 -7.11
C HIS A 397 13.65 9.85 -6.51
N HIS A 398 14.96 10.05 -6.41
CA HIS A 398 15.53 11.29 -5.90
C HIS A 398 15.67 12.33 -7.01
N ALA A 399 15.31 13.59 -6.71
CA ALA A 399 15.29 14.67 -7.69
C ALA A 399 16.69 15.08 -8.19
N ASP A 400 17.72 14.85 -7.38
CA ASP A 400 19.13 15.10 -7.72
C ASP A 400 19.98 14.05 -6.96
N ILE A 401 21.00 13.51 -7.62
CA ILE A 401 21.97 12.56 -7.05
C ILE A 401 23.41 12.98 -7.39
N GLY A 402 23.59 14.25 -7.76
CA GLY A 402 24.82 14.77 -8.36
C GLY A 402 24.93 14.49 -9.85
N GLY A 403 26.15 14.61 -10.38
CA GLY A 403 26.45 14.48 -11.80
C GLY A 403 26.66 15.83 -12.51
N ILE A 404 26.76 15.78 -13.84
CA ILE A 404 27.18 16.92 -14.67
C ILE A 404 26.10 17.98 -14.91
N ALA A 405 24.82 17.66 -14.63
CA ALA A 405 23.70 18.56 -14.82
C ALA A 405 22.81 18.60 -13.57
N PRO A 406 22.17 19.74 -13.25
CA PRO A 406 21.14 19.80 -12.21
C PRO A 406 19.93 18.92 -12.54
N GLY A 407 19.40 18.23 -11.53
CA GLY A 407 18.25 17.34 -11.66
C GLY A 407 18.64 15.87 -11.80
N SER A 408 17.64 15.00 -11.99
CA SER A 408 17.86 13.55 -11.89
C SER A 408 18.33 12.88 -13.19
N MET A 409 18.28 13.58 -14.33
CA MET A 409 18.56 12.97 -15.65
C MET A 409 19.43 13.86 -16.54
N PRO A 410 20.77 13.77 -16.47
CA PRO A 410 21.65 14.47 -17.41
C PRO A 410 21.41 13.99 -18.84
N PRO A 411 20.95 14.86 -19.77
CA PRO A 411 20.47 14.42 -21.09
C PRO A 411 21.59 13.99 -22.03
N THR A 412 22.83 14.39 -21.75
CA THR A 412 24.02 14.17 -22.59
C THR A 412 25.07 13.28 -21.92
N SER A 413 24.71 12.55 -20.85
CA SER A 413 25.65 11.62 -20.21
C SER A 413 26.02 10.48 -21.16
N THR A 414 27.28 10.09 -21.09
CA THR A 414 27.93 9.02 -21.87
C THR A 414 28.58 7.98 -20.96
N SER A 415 28.93 8.37 -19.73
CA SER A 415 29.40 7.47 -18.68
C SER A 415 28.57 7.56 -17.40
N LEU A 416 28.55 6.49 -16.61
CA LEU A 416 27.83 6.43 -15.33
C LEU A 416 28.36 7.47 -14.33
N ALA A 417 29.66 7.77 -14.38
CA ALA A 417 30.28 8.79 -13.53
C ALA A 417 29.67 10.18 -13.78
N GLU A 418 29.17 10.47 -14.97
CA GLU A 418 28.50 11.74 -15.27
C GLU A 418 27.09 11.83 -14.66
N GLU A 419 26.52 10.71 -14.20
CA GLU A 419 25.14 10.60 -13.72
C GLU A 419 24.97 10.78 -12.21
N GLY A 420 26.07 10.81 -11.45
CA GLY A 420 26.07 11.07 -10.00
C GLY A 420 26.44 9.85 -9.14
N ALA A 421 26.02 9.86 -7.88
CA ALA A 421 26.48 8.88 -6.90
C ALA A 421 25.97 7.45 -7.23
N ALA A 422 26.90 6.52 -7.41
CA ALA A 422 26.62 5.12 -7.71
C ALA A 422 27.04 4.20 -6.55
N ILE A 423 26.06 3.55 -5.93
CA ILE A 423 26.18 2.82 -4.67
C ILE A 423 25.78 1.36 -4.91
N LYS A 424 26.77 0.44 -4.83
CA LYS A 424 26.52 -1.01 -4.92
C LYS A 424 25.93 -1.57 -3.63
N SER A 425 26.44 -1.14 -2.49
CA SER A 425 25.94 -1.52 -1.17
C SER A 425 26.46 -0.55 -0.12
N PHE A 426 25.57 -0.02 0.72
CA PHE A 426 25.94 0.80 1.88
C PHE A 426 24.99 0.54 3.04
N LYS A 427 25.52 0.44 4.26
CA LYS A 427 24.73 0.29 5.49
C LYS A 427 24.15 1.65 5.90
N LEU A 428 22.94 1.93 5.46
CA LEU A 428 22.19 3.14 5.77
C LEU A 428 21.87 3.24 7.27
N VAL A 429 21.54 2.12 7.90
CA VAL A 429 21.35 2.02 9.36
C VAL A 429 22.21 0.88 9.89
N LYS A 430 22.95 1.16 10.95
CA LYS A 430 23.81 0.18 11.64
C LYS A 430 23.48 0.19 13.12
N ALA A 431 23.11 -0.96 13.67
CA ALA A 431 22.71 -1.11 15.07
C ALA A 431 21.63 -0.07 15.49
N GLY A 432 20.64 0.16 14.63
CA GLY A 432 19.57 1.14 14.87
C GLY A 432 19.95 2.62 14.66
N VAL A 433 21.21 2.92 14.31
CA VAL A 433 21.69 4.30 14.10
C VAL A 433 21.77 4.62 12.61
N PHE A 434 21.08 5.67 12.17
CA PHE A 434 21.15 6.17 10.80
C PHE A 434 22.54 6.79 10.52
N GLN A 435 23.21 6.34 9.46
CA GLN A 435 24.59 6.71 9.14
C GLN A 435 24.66 8.02 8.33
N GLU A 436 24.18 9.12 8.90
CA GLU A 436 23.99 10.40 8.20
C GLU A 436 25.28 10.95 7.58
N GLU A 437 26.38 10.95 8.34
CA GLU A 437 27.67 11.45 7.86
C GLU A 437 28.17 10.65 6.63
N GLY A 438 28.08 9.32 6.70
CA GLY A 438 28.53 8.44 5.62
C GLY A 438 27.69 8.58 4.34
N VAL A 439 26.37 8.68 4.48
CA VAL A 439 25.47 8.97 3.34
C VAL A 439 25.74 10.35 2.77
N SER A 440 25.92 11.35 3.62
CA SER A 440 26.19 12.72 3.19
C SER A 440 27.51 12.79 2.41
N ALA A 441 28.55 12.12 2.88
CA ALA A 441 29.81 12.00 2.16
C ALA A 441 29.61 11.32 0.80
N LEU A 442 28.91 10.18 0.74
CA LEU A 442 28.64 9.47 -0.52
C LEU A 442 27.89 10.32 -1.55
N LEU A 443 26.91 11.10 -1.10
CA LEU A 443 26.07 11.90 -1.99
C LEU A 443 26.71 13.24 -2.37
N THR A 444 27.55 13.83 -1.52
CA THR A 444 28.19 15.13 -1.80
C THR A 444 29.55 15.01 -2.48
N THR A 445 30.17 13.84 -2.45
CA THR A 445 31.47 13.60 -3.12
C THR A 445 31.28 13.50 -4.64
N PRO A 446 31.94 14.34 -5.44
CA PRO A 446 31.93 14.22 -6.90
C PRO A 446 32.53 12.90 -7.39
N THR A 447 32.01 12.37 -8.49
CA THR A 447 32.38 11.09 -9.11
C THR A 447 33.72 11.11 -9.88
N GLY A 448 34.39 12.26 -9.94
CA GLY A 448 35.65 12.45 -10.69
C GLY A 448 35.48 12.76 -12.18
N ALA A 449 34.26 12.66 -12.74
CA ALA A 449 33.99 13.08 -14.11
C ALA A 449 34.10 14.63 -14.25
N PRO A 450 34.55 15.15 -15.41
CA PRO A 450 34.63 16.59 -15.63
C PRO A 450 33.29 17.28 -15.37
N HIS A 451 33.31 18.35 -14.57
CA HIS A 451 32.13 19.14 -14.19
C HIS A 451 31.06 18.40 -13.36
N ALA A 452 31.27 17.14 -12.98
CA ALA A 452 30.37 16.47 -12.07
C ALA A 452 30.46 17.08 -10.67
N THR A 453 29.31 17.28 -10.03
CA THR A 453 29.22 17.68 -8.62
C THR A 453 28.56 16.57 -7.81
N GLY A 454 28.65 16.65 -6.49
CA GLY A 454 27.74 15.92 -5.62
C GLY A 454 26.30 16.43 -5.72
N THR A 455 25.41 15.81 -4.96
CA THR A 455 24.01 16.20 -4.89
C THR A 455 23.85 17.67 -4.52
N ARG A 456 22.93 18.33 -5.21
CA ARG A 456 22.54 19.71 -4.95
C ARG A 456 21.43 19.82 -3.90
N ASN A 457 20.77 18.71 -3.58
CA ASN A 457 19.58 18.64 -2.73
C ASN A 457 19.76 17.67 -1.55
N LEU A 458 20.90 17.72 -0.86
CA LEU A 458 21.25 16.77 0.20
C LEU A 458 20.15 16.65 1.27
N LYS A 459 19.55 17.78 1.69
CA LYS A 459 18.47 17.80 2.70
C LYS A 459 17.28 16.92 2.28
N ASP A 460 16.89 16.99 1.01
CA ASP A 460 15.79 16.19 0.46
C ASP A 460 16.21 14.72 0.33
N ASN A 461 17.43 14.45 -0.13
CA ASN A 461 17.96 13.09 -0.18
C ASN A 461 17.91 12.41 1.19
N LEU A 462 18.41 13.07 2.24
CA LEU A 462 18.40 12.53 3.60
C LEU A 462 16.98 12.32 4.14
N SER A 463 16.07 13.26 3.84
CA SER A 463 14.67 13.17 4.26
C SER A 463 13.95 11.99 3.60
N ASP A 464 14.14 11.80 2.30
CA ASP A 464 13.52 10.69 1.56
C ASP A 464 14.11 9.33 1.95
N LEU A 465 15.42 9.26 2.23
CA LEU A 465 16.04 8.03 2.76
C LEU A 465 15.48 7.67 4.15
N LYS A 466 15.28 8.65 5.03
CA LYS A 466 14.62 8.45 6.33
C LYS A 466 13.17 7.99 6.15
N ALA A 467 12.45 8.55 5.17
CA ALA A 467 11.09 8.12 4.82
C ALA A 467 11.04 6.66 4.33
N GLN A 468 12.00 6.24 3.50
CA GLN A 468 12.15 4.84 3.04
C GLN A 468 12.45 3.88 4.19
N VAL A 469 13.34 4.26 5.12
CA VAL A 469 13.60 3.48 6.34
C VAL A 469 12.31 3.31 7.17
N ALA A 470 11.56 4.38 7.39
CA ALA A 470 10.29 4.34 8.12
C ALA A 470 9.24 3.44 7.43
N ALA A 471 9.14 3.52 6.11
CA ALA A 471 8.26 2.67 5.32
C ALA A 471 8.62 1.17 5.44
N ASN A 472 9.91 0.84 5.37
CA ASN A 472 10.37 -0.53 5.57
C ASN A 472 10.09 -1.02 6.99
N GLN A 473 10.32 -0.18 8.01
CA GLN A 473 10.04 -0.53 9.41
C GLN A 473 8.57 -0.84 9.66
N LYS A 474 7.65 -0.10 9.01
CA LYS A 474 6.21 -0.42 9.04
C LYS A 474 5.95 -1.81 8.45
N GLY A 475 6.61 -2.16 7.36
CA GLY A 475 6.52 -3.49 6.73
C GLY A 475 7.00 -4.61 7.66
N ILE A 476 8.15 -4.42 8.32
CA ILE A 476 8.72 -5.38 9.28
C ILE A 476 7.74 -5.64 10.42
N HIS A 477 7.18 -4.57 11.00
CA HIS A 477 6.22 -4.70 12.08
C HIS A 477 4.98 -5.51 11.67
N LEU A 478 4.40 -5.21 10.49
CA LEU A 478 3.23 -5.93 10.00
C LEU A 478 3.54 -7.38 9.63
N MET A 479 4.71 -7.65 9.06
CA MET A 479 5.20 -9.01 8.79
C MET A 479 5.39 -9.79 10.09
N GLY A 480 5.96 -9.17 11.13
CA GLY A 480 6.11 -9.78 12.45
C GLY A 480 4.76 -10.13 13.09
N LEU A 481 3.75 -9.26 12.95
CA LEU A 481 2.38 -9.59 13.39
C LEU A 481 1.78 -10.77 12.63
N LEU A 482 2.01 -10.85 11.32
CA LEU A 482 1.54 -11.97 10.49
C LEU A 482 2.21 -13.29 10.89
N ILE A 483 3.54 -13.27 11.09
CA ILE A 483 4.33 -14.42 11.55
C ILE A 483 3.89 -14.86 12.94
N LYS A 484 3.71 -13.92 13.88
CA LYS A 484 3.21 -14.23 15.22
C LYS A 484 1.81 -14.86 15.21
N GLN A 485 0.96 -14.49 14.25
CA GLN A 485 -0.41 -14.99 14.16
C GLN A 485 -0.50 -16.42 13.59
N TYR A 486 0.25 -16.72 12.53
CA TYR A 486 0.12 -17.99 11.80
C TYR A 486 1.33 -18.93 11.92
N GLY A 487 2.45 -18.43 12.44
CA GLY A 487 3.73 -19.12 12.45
C GLY A 487 4.49 -18.97 11.12
N LEU A 488 5.81 -18.93 11.20
CA LEU A 488 6.68 -18.69 10.05
C LEU A 488 6.47 -19.70 8.90
N LYS A 489 6.38 -20.99 9.24
CA LYS A 489 6.24 -22.07 8.24
C LYS A 489 4.98 -21.92 7.41
N VAL A 490 3.86 -21.60 8.06
CA VAL A 490 2.58 -21.38 7.39
C VAL A 490 2.67 -20.16 6.47
N VAL A 491 3.22 -19.04 6.96
CA VAL A 491 3.38 -17.82 6.16
C VAL A 491 4.24 -18.09 4.91
N GLN A 492 5.35 -18.82 5.05
CA GLN A 492 6.22 -19.17 3.92
C GLN A 492 5.57 -20.20 2.97
N ALA A 493 4.82 -21.18 3.48
CA ALA A 493 4.07 -22.12 2.66
C ALA A 493 3.03 -21.39 1.79
N TYR A 494 2.24 -20.47 2.37
CA TYR A 494 1.28 -19.70 1.60
C TYR A 494 1.92 -18.69 0.64
N MET A 495 3.09 -18.13 0.97
CA MET A 495 3.90 -17.39 0.01
C MET A 495 4.23 -18.26 -1.21
N GLN A 496 4.69 -19.49 -1.00
CA GLN A 496 5.03 -20.41 -2.08
C GLN A 496 3.79 -20.78 -2.90
N HIS A 497 2.68 -21.14 -2.25
CA HIS A 497 1.42 -21.46 -2.94
C HIS A 497 0.92 -20.31 -3.83
N ILE A 498 1.10 -19.06 -3.39
CA ILE A 498 0.75 -17.86 -4.17
C ILE A 498 1.64 -17.72 -5.41
N GLN A 499 2.93 -18.03 -5.28
CA GLN A 499 3.86 -18.03 -6.41
C GLN A 499 3.57 -19.19 -7.37
N ASP A 500 3.32 -20.40 -6.87
CA ASP A 500 2.99 -21.58 -7.68
C ASP A 500 1.72 -21.34 -8.50
N ASN A 501 0.70 -20.72 -7.91
CA ASN A 501 -0.53 -20.36 -8.62
C ASN A 501 -0.28 -19.34 -9.75
N ALA A 502 0.61 -18.36 -9.53
CA ALA A 502 1.00 -17.41 -10.56
C ALA A 502 1.80 -18.08 -11.68
N GLU A 503 2.69 -19.02 -11.35
CA GLU A 503 3.45 -19.81 -12.31
C GLU A 503 2.53 -20.65 -13.20
N VAL A 504 1.56 -21.36 -12.62
CA VAL A 504 0.57 -22.13 -13.38
C VAL A 504 -0.21 -21.23 -14.35
N ALA A 505 -0.62 -20.04 -13.90
CA ALA A 505 -1.34 -19.10 -14.76
C ALA A 505 -0.49 -18.61 -15.95
N VAL A 506 0.81 -18.36 -15.75
CA VAL A 506 1.73 -17.99 -16.84
C VAL A 506 1.98 -19.16 -17.78
N ARG A 507 2.19 -20.39 -17.26
CA ARG A 507 2.35 -21.60 -18.07
C ARG A 507 1.13 -21.86 -18.95
N ASP A 508 -0.07 -21.73 -18.41
CA ASP A 508 -1.33 -21.85 -19.14
C ASP A 508 -1.42 -20.81 -20.27
N MET A 509 -1.08 -19.56 -19.97
CA MET A 509 -1.08 -18.46 -20.93
C MET A 509 -0.08 -18.70 -22.08
N LEU A 510 1.14 -19.16 -21.79
CA LEU A 510 2.16 -19.48 -22.80
C LEU A 510 1.71 -20.65 -23.70
N LYS A 511 1.12 -21.70 -23.12
CA LYS A 511 0.54 -22.81 -23.88
C LYS A 511 -0.55 -22.34 -24.83
N GLU A 512 -1.40 -21.41 -24.38
CA GLU A 512 -2.46 -20.82 -25.19
C GLU A 512 -1.91 -19.96 -26.33
N ILE A 513 -0.88 -19.15 -26.08
CA ILE A 513 -0.18 -18.39 -27.13
C ILE A 513 0.40 -19.35 -28.19
N SER A 514 1.07 -20.43 -27.78
CA SER A 514 1.59 -21.44 -28.71
C SER A 514 0.49 -22.03 -29.61
N ARG A 515 -0.67 -22.39 -29.03
CA ARG A 515 -1.83 -22.91 -29.81
C ARG A 515 -2.40 -21.86 -30.75
N ARG A 516 -2.60 -20.62 -30.28
CA ARG A 516 -3.16 -19.52 -31.08
C ARG A 516 -2.31 -19.20 -32.29
N HIS A 517 -0.99 -19.21 -32.14
CA HIS A 517 -0.03 -19.00 -33.23
C HIS A 517 0.24 -20.26 -34.07
N LYS A 518 -0.43 -21.39 -33.77
CA LYS A 518 -0.26 -22.68 -34.45
C LYS A 518 1.20 -23.13 -34.50
N LEU A 519 1.92 -22.92 -33.41
CA LEU A 519 3.31 -23.32 -33.30
C LEU A 519 3.44 -24.84 -33.12
N ASP A 520 4.61 -25.36 -33.49
CA ASP A 520 5.06 -26.69 -33.12
C ASP A 520 5.07 -26.88 -31.59
N GLU A 521 5.24 -28.11 -31.13
CA GLU A 521 5.28 -28.43 -29.70
C GLU A 521 6.33 -27.59 -28.94
N VAL A 522 7.49 -27.39 -29.56
CA VAL A 522 8.46 -26.36 -29.18
C VAL A 522 8.50 -25.34 -30.30
N GLY A 523 7.88 -24.19 -30.07
CA GLY A 523 7.64 -23.16 -31.07
C GLY A 523 8.55 -21.95 -30.90
N VAL A 524 8.85 -21.26 -31.99
CA VAL A 524 9.67 -20.03 -31.97
C VAL A 524 8.91 -18.86 -32.60
N LEU A 525 8.92 -17.73 -31.91
CA LEU A 525 8.45 -16.44 -32.41
C LEU A 525 9.64 -15.46 -32.42
N LYS A 526 9.79 -14.68 -33.49
CA LYS A 526 10.89 -13.70 -33.63
C LYS A 526 10.35 -12.34 -33.96
N ALA A 527 10.85 -11.31 -33.31
CA ALA A 527 10.62 -9.94 -33.71
C ALA A 527 11.91 -9.13 -33.58
N LYS A 528 12.00 -8.09 -34.41
CA LYS A 528 13.08 -7.12 -34.39
C LYS A 528 12.49 -5.73 -34.58
N ASP A 529 12.92 -4.79 -33.76
CA ASP A 529 12.59 -3.38 -33.86
C ASP A 529 13.87 -2.55 -33.77
N TYR A 530 13.78 -1.23 -33.96
CA TYR A 530 14.93 -0.33 -33.96
C TYR A 530 14.66 0.88 -33.08
N MET A 531 15.69 1.31 -32.37
CA MET A 531 15.69 2.62 -31.71
C MET A 531 15.81 3.74 -32.74
N ASP A 532 15.51 4.98 -32.32
CA ASP A 532 15.61 6.17 -33.18
C ASP A 532 17.02 6.39 -33.76
N ASN A 533 18.06 5.90 -33.08
CA ASN A 533 19.44 5.95 -33.55
C ASN A 533 19.84 4.75 -34.44
N GLY A 534 18.89 3.89 -34.79
CA GLY A 534 19.11 2.68 -35.60
C GLY A 534 19.62 1.46 -34.84
N THR A 535 19.79 1.53 -33.50
CA THR A 535 20.23 0.37 -32.71
C THR A 535 19.15 -0.71 -32.72
N PRO A 536 19.46 -1.95 -33.14
CA PRO A 536 18.47 -3.01 -33.21
C PRO A 536 18.11 -3.54 -31.81
N LEU A 537 16.82 -3.85 -31.62
CA LEU A 537 16.31 -4.64 -30.49
C LEU A 537 15.73 -5.93 -31.07
N ALA A 538 16.26 -7.07 -30.67
CA ALA A 538 15.83 -8.37 -31.17
C ALA A 538 15.33 -9.24 -30.02
N LEU A 539 14.26 -9.98 -30.27
CA LEU A 539 13.75 -10.98 -29.34
C LEU A 539 13.34 -12.24 -30.10
N THR A 540 13.95 -13.35 -29.70
CA THR A 540 13.52 -14.70 -30.05
C THR A 540 12.84 -15.32 -28.83
N LEU A 541 11.53 -15.52 -28.92
CA LEU A 541 10.73 -16.18 -27.90
C LEU A 541 10.55 -17.66 -28.28
N THR A 542 11.13 -18.55 -27.50
CA THR A 542 10.92 -20.01 -27.63
C THR A 542 9.92 -20.46 -26.58
N ILE A 543 8.84 -21.13 -26.97
CA ILE A 543 7.79 -21.63 -26.07
C ILE A 543 7.77 -23.15 -26.15
N ASP A 544 7.95 -23.82 -25.02
CA ASP A 544 7.71 -25.26 -24.88
C ASP A 544 6.28 -25.51 -24.40
N ARG A 545 5.41 -26.04 -25.27
CA ARG A 545 4.00 -26.28 -24.95
C ARG A 545 3.80 -27.45 -23.98
N ARG A 546 4.79 -28.34 -23.80
CA ARG A 546 4.66 -29.53 -22.95
C ARG A 546 4.53 -29.13 -21.48
N ASP A 547 5.43 -28.26 -21.03
CA ASP A 547 5.46 -27.79 -19.65
C ASP A 547 5.03 -26.31 -19.50
N GLY A 548 4.89 -25.57 -20.60
CA GLY A 548 4.55 -24.15 -20.59
C GLY A 548 5.72 -23.25 -20.21
N SER A 549 6.96 -23.70 -20.39
CA SER A 549 8.14 -22.88 -20.20
C SER A 549 8.43 -22.00 -21.43
N ALA A 550 9.15 -20.90 -21.23
CA ALA A 550 9.59 -20.04 -22.31
C ALA A 550 11.00 -19.47 -22.13
N VAL A 551 11.71 -19.29 -23.23
CA VAL A 551 13.02 -18.63 -23.28
C VAL A 551 12.86 -17.33 -24.07
N PHE A 552 13.14 -16.21 -23.40
CA PHE A 552 13.22 -14.87 -23.99
C PHE A 552 14.69 -14.59 -24.29
N ASP A 553 15.08 -14.81 -25.54
CA ASP A 553 16.45 -14.63 -25.99
C ASP A 553 16.61 -13.31 -26.75
N PHE A 554 17.40 -12.41 -26.18
CA PHE A 554 17.68 -11.09 -26.75
C PHE A 554 18.92 -11.06 -27.67
N ASP A 555 19.44 -12.23 -28.09
CA ASP A 555 20.48 -12.31 -29.11
C ASP A 555 20.10 -11.58 -30.41
N GLY A 556 21.08 -10.88 -31.00
CA GLY A 556 20.90 -9.97 -32.13
C GLY A 556 20.48 -8.54 -31.74
N THR A 557 20.33 -8.25 -30.45
CA THR A 557 20.22 -6.87 -29.93
C THR A 557 21.55 -6.14 -30.08
N GLY A 558 21.50 -4.85 -30.42
CA GLY A 558 22.68 -4.03 -30.69
C GLY A 558 23.56 -3.81 -29.46
N HIS A 559 24.81 -3.44 -29.72
CA HIS A 559 25.79 -3.12 -28.67
C HIS A 559 25.35 -1.93 -27.81
N GLU A 560 25.95 -1.82 -26.63
CA GLU A 560 25.85 -0.60 -25.83
C GLU A 560 26.24 0.64 -26.65
N VAL A 561 25.62 1.76 -26.35
CA VAL A 561 25.79 3.01 -27.08
C VAL A 561 26.54 4.03 -26.25
N HIS A 562 27.32 4.87 -26.92
CA HIS A 562 27.99 6.02 -26.30
C HIS A 562 26.96 7.14 -26.02
N GLY A 563 26.21 6.96 -24.93
CA GLY A 563 25.10 7.80 -24.52
C GLY A 563 24.33 7.17 -23.35
N ASN A 564 23.17 7.74 -23.01
CA ASN A 564 22.42 7.37 -21.80
C ASN A 564 21.17 6.53 -22.05
N LEU A 565 21.07 5.93 -23.23
CA LEU A 565 19.95 5.06 -23.62
C LEU A 565 20.18 3.59 -23.24
N ASN A 566 21.34 3.27 -22.66
CA ASN A 566 21.63 1.93 -22.19
C ASN A 566 20.72 1.53 -21.03
N THR A 567 20.37 0.25 -20.98
CA THR A 567 19.37 -0.29 -20.07
C THR A 567 19.97 -1.44 -19.27
N PRO A 568 19.97 -1.38 -17.93
CA PRO A 568 20.44 -2.48 -17.10
C PRO A 568 19.58 -3.75 -17.27
N PRO A 569 20.16 -4.96 -17.16
CA PRO A 569 19.42 -6.23 -17.31
C PRO A 569 18.18 -6.34 -16.43
N ALA A 570 18.27 -5.80 -15.22
CA ALA A 570 17.20 -5.84 -14.23
C ALA A 570 15.94 -5.10 -14.71
N VAL A 571 16.10 -4.07 -15.55
CA VAL A 571 15.00 -3.31 -16.16
C VAL A 571 14.33 -4.13 -17.27
N THR A 572 15.12 -4.87 -18.07
CA THR A 572 14.59 -5.80 -19.07
C THR A 572 13.74 -6.90 -18.41
N ALA A 573 14.21 -7.46 -17.29
CA ALA A 573 13.43 -8.40 -16.49
C ALA A 573 12.10 -7.79 -15.98
N SER A 574 12.10 -6.53 -15.53
CA SER A 574 10.89 -5.80 -15.17
C SER A 574 9.88 -5.68 -16.32
N ALA A 575 10.33 -5.45 -17.57
CA ALA A 575 9.40 -5.43 -18.69
C ALA A 575 8.83 -6.80 -19.03
N VAL A 576 9.64 -7.85 -18.97
CA VAL A 576 9.17 -9.21 -19.24
C VAL A 576 8.09 -9.59 -18.24
N ILE A 577 8.34 -9.44 -16.92
CA ILE A 577 7.33 -9.78 -15.90
C ILE A 577 6.04 -8.95 -16.06
N TYR A 578 6.17 -7.66 -16.39
CA TYR A 578 5.02 -6.79 -16.61
C TYR A 578 4.21 -7.23 -17.83
N CYS A 579 4.86 -7.51 -18.96
CA CYS A 579 4.18 -7.99 -20.16
C CYS A 579 3.47 -9.32 -19.91
N LEU A 580 4.11 -10.27 -19.22
CA LEU A 580 3.48 -11.52 -18.82
C LEU A 580 2.22 -11.25 -18.00
N ARG A 581 2.29 -10.36 -17.00
CA ARG A 581 1.12 -10.02 -16.17
C ARG A 581 -0.03 -9.41 -16.97
N CYS A 582 0.27 -8.54 -17.93
CA CYS A 582 -0.74 -7.92 -18.81
C CYS A 582 -1.45 -8.93 -19.72
N LEU A 583 -0.81 -10.06 -20.01
CA LEU A 583 -1.33 -11.10 -20.91
C LEU A 583 -2.06 -12.22 -20.18
N VAL A 584 -1.77 -12.41 -18.88
CA VAL A 584 -2.53 -13.35 -18.05
C VAL A 584 -3.94 -12.78 -17.81
N ASP A 585 -4.94 -13.42 -18.41
CA ASP A 585 -6.37 -13.13 -18.26
C ASP A 585 -6.94 -13.70 -16.95
N ARG A 586 -6.22 -13.50 -15.85
CA ARG A 586 -6.61 -13.89 -14.49
C ARG A 586 -6.15 -12.82 -13.50
N GLU A 587 -6.91 -12.66 -12.42
CA GLU A 587 -6.56 -11.79 -11.30
C GLU A 587 -5.50 -12.48 -10.43
N ILE A 588 -4.25 -12.49 -10.91
CA ILE A 588 -3.11 -12.97 -10.13
C ILE A 588 -2.30 -11.80 -9.55
N PRO A 589 -1.77 -11.93 -8.33
CA PRO A 589 -0.80 -10.98 -7.82
C PRO A 589 0.47 -11.05 -8.67
N LEU A 590 1.15 -9.91 -8.80
CA LEU A 590 2.41 -9.85 -9.51
C LEU A 590 3.54 -10.24 -8.54
N ASN A 591 4.15 -11.41 -8.78
CA ASN A 591 5.17 -11.98 -7.91
C ASN A 591 6.19 -12.81 -8.70
N GLN A 592 7.16 -13.41 -8.01
CA GLN A 592 8.21 -14.26 -8.61
C GLN A 592 7.66 -15.45 -9.41
N GLY A 593 6.49 -15.99 -9.05
CA GLY A 593 5.85 -17.09 -9.78
C GLY A 593 5.62 -16.77 -11.26
N CYS A 594 5.38 -15.50 -11.60
CA CYS A 594 5.25 -15.08 -13.00
C CYS A 594 6.53 -15.27 -13.82
N LEU A 595 7.70 -15.31 -13.18
CA LEU A 595 9.02 -15.46 -13.81
C LEU A 595 9.57 -16.89 -13.72
N ASN A 596 9.08 -17.73 -12.81
CA ASN A 596 9.54 -19.12 -12.67
C ASN A 596 9.53 -19.94 -13.97
N PRO A 597 8.50 -19.86 -14.84
CA PRO A 597 8.49 -20.65 -16.08
C PRO A 597 9.31 -20.00 -17.20
N VAL A 598 10.00 -18.89 -16.94
CA VAL A 598 10.64 -18.05 -17.94
C VAL A 598 12.13 -17.93 -17.73
N CYS A 599 12.91 -18.19 -18.77
CA CYS A 599 14.34 -17.92 -18.82
C CYS A 599 14.58 -16.66 -19.67
N ILE A 600 15.26 -15.66 -19.11
CA ILE A 600 15.61 -14.42 -19.82
C ILE A 600 17.11 -14.45 -20.12
N ARG A 601 17.49 -14.35 -21.40
CA ARG A 601 18.88 -14.34 -21.85
C ARG A 601 19.18 -13.00 -22.50
N ILE A 602 20.14 -12.27 -21.94
CA ILE A 602 20.54 -10.96 -22.43
C ILE A 602 22.07 -10.98 -22.63
N PRO A 603 22.56 -10.95 -23.88
CA PRO A 603 24.00 -10.98 -24.14
C PRO A 603 24.71 -9.77 -23.52
N GLU A 604 25.88 -10.00 -22.91
CA GLU A 604 26.73 -8.93 -22.35
C GLU A 604 27.21 -7.95 -23.43
N GLY A 605 27.42 -6.69 -23.05
CA GLY A 605 27.88 -5.63 -23.95
C GLY A 605 26.81 -5.15 -24.95
N THR A 606 25.55 -5.50 -24.72
CA THR A 606 24.41 -5.02 -25.50
C THR A 606 23.77 -3.80 -24.84
N ILE A 607 22.93 -3.07 -25.58
CA ILE A 607 22.17 -1.95 -25.02
C ILE A 607 21.23 -2.35 -23.88
N LEU A 608 20.89 -3.65 -23.75
CA LEU A 608 20.06 -4.22 -22.67
C LEU A 608 20.88 -4.88 -21.54
N ASN A 609 22.20 -4.97 -21.71
CA ASN A 609 23.16 -5.45 -20.72
C ASN A 609 24.51 -4.75 -20.91
N PRO A 610 24.56 -3.42 -20.65
CA PRO A 610 25.74 -2.62 -20.88
C PRO A 610 26.82 -2.87 -19.83
N SER A 611 28.02 -2.38 -20.10
CA SER A 611 29.14 -2.33 -19.17
C SER A 611 28.81 -1.51 -17.91
N GLU A 612 29.49 -1.77 -16.80
CA GLU A 612 29.27 -1.06 -15.54
C GLU A 612 29.54 0.46 -15.62
N THR A 613 30.31 0.90 -16.62
CA THR A 613 30.70 2.30 -16.82
C THR A 613 29.76 3.08 -17.73
N ALA A 614 28.85 2.41 -18.45
CA ALA A 614 27.96 3.06 -19.40
C ALA A 614 26.89 3.92 -18.69
N ALA A 615 26.55 5.05 -19.30
CA ALA A 615 25.42 5.88 -18.86
C ALA A 615 24.08 5.16 -19.10
N VAL A 616 23.16 5.23 -18.12
CA VAL A 616 21.88 4.50 -18.15
C VAL A 616 20.65 5.37 -17.87
N VAL A 617 20.81 6.67 -17.61
CA VAL A 617 19.73 7.46 -16.98
C VAL A 617 18.47 7.64 -17.85
N ARG A 618 18.60 7.68 -19.19
CA ARG A 618 17.53 8.03 -20.15
C ARG A 618 16.83 6.82 -20.77
N ARG A 619 16.88 5.66 -20.13
CA ARG A 619 16.17 4.46 -20.59
C ARG A 619 14.64 4.59 -20.67
N THR A 620 14.03 5.62 -20.07
CA THR A 620 12.57 5.84 -20.07
C THR A 620 11.99 5.93 -21.48
N ALA A 621 12.78 6.36 -22.48
CA ALA A 621 12.39 6.35 -23.89
C ALA A 621 12.21 4.92 -24.46
N LEU A 622 12.94 3.93 -23.93
CA LEU A 622 12.87 2.52 -24.34
C LEU A 622 11.65 1.79 -23.75
N PHE A 623 11.12 2.27 -22.61
CA PHE A 623 10.08 1.60 -21.80
C PHE A 623 8.81 2.43 -21.54
N SER A 624 8.63 3.61 -22.14
CA SER A 624 7.47 4.51 -21.99
C SER A 624 6.10 3.85 -22.29
N LEU A 625 5.65 2.96 -21.42
CA LEU A 625 4.29 2.44 -21.33
C LEU A 625 3.48 3.21 -20.28
N ILE A 626 4.09 4.22 -19.62
CA ILE A 626 3.56 4.81 -18.39
C ILE A 626 3.61 6.32 -18.45
N ARG A 627 2.79 6.87 -19.34
CA ARG A 627 1.99 8.09 -19.19
C ARG A 627 1.30 8.29 -20.53
N GLY A 628 -0.02 8.46 -20.52
CA GLY A 628 -0.85 8.70 -21.70
C GLY A 628 -0.57 10.04 -22.42
N SER A 629 0.68 10.48 -22.47
CA SER A 629 1.11 11.76 -23.03
C SER A 629 2.41 11.69 -23.85
N CYS A 630 3.00 10.51 -24.08
CA CYS A 630 4.06 10.36 -25.09
C CYS A 630 3.51 9.63 -26.33
N PRO A 631 3.50 10.26 -27.53
CA PRO A 631 3.03 9.63 -28.77
C PRO A 631 4.02 8.59 -29.35
N LEU A 632 5.15 8.33 -28.69
CA LEU A 632 6.14 7.33 -29.08
C LEU A 632 5.81 5.99 -28.42
N ARG A 633 5.55 4.96 -29.23
CA ARG A 633 5.45 3.58 -28.73
C ARG A 633 6.85 3.15 -28.23
N PRO A 634 7.00 2.66 -27.00
CA PRO A 634 8.28 2.13 -26.54
C PRO A 634 8.63 0.85 -27.29
N ALA A 635 9.81 0.81 -27.90
CA ALA A 635 10.20 -0.26 -28.82
C ALA A 635 10.22 -1.64 -28.15
N LEU A 636 10.75 -1.77 -26.93
CA LEU A 636 10.86 -3.08 -26.26
C LEU A 636 9.51 -3.65 -25.83
N SER A 637 8.62 -2.83 -25.27
CA SER A 637 7.29 -3.31 -24.87
C SER A 637 6.38 -3.53 -26.08
N ALA A 638 6.51 -2.72 -27.13
CA ALA A 638 5.84 -2.98 -28.40
C ALA A 638 6.31 -4.30 -29.02
N LEU A 639 7.62 -4.59 -28.97
CA LEU A 639 8.21 -5.85 -29.41
C LEU A 639 7.62 -7.04 -28.63
N LEU A 640 7.62 -6.98 -27.29
CA LEU A 640 7.07 -8.02 -26.42
C LEU A 640 5.56 -8.23 -26.65
N LEU A 641 4.77 -7.16 -26.67
CA LEU A 641 3.32 -7.23 -26.84
C LEU A 641 2.92 -7.67 -28.26
N SER A 642 3.70 -7.30 -29.28
CA SER A 642 3.46 -7.74 -30.66
C SER A 642 3.71 -9.24 -30.82
N LEU A 643 4.81 -9.76 -30.25
CA LEU A 643 5.12 -11.19 -30.27
C LEU A 643 4.07 -12.03 -29.55
N LEU A 644 3.55 -11.50 -28.44
CA LEU A 644 2.58 -12.19 -27.60
C LEU A 644 1.12 -11.97 -28.05
N GLY A 645 0.91 -11.32 -29.20
CA GLY A 645 -0.40 -11.21 -29.86
C GLY A 645 -1.38 -10.22 -29.23
N TRP A 646 -0.90 -9.17 -28.53
CA TRP A 646 -1.76 -8.20 -27.86
C TRP A 646 -2.22 -7.08 -28.81
N HIS A 647 -3.48 -7.13 -29.25
CA HIS A 647 -4.16 -6.03 -29.94
C HIS A 647 -5.16 -5.35 -29.00
N LYS A 648 -4.80 -4.16 -28.48
CA LYS A 648 -5.65 -3.20 -27.74
C LYS A 648 -6.86 -3.83 -27.01
N ARG A 649 -6.66 -4.35 -25.79
CA ARG A 649 -7.75 -4.42 -24.81
C ARG A 649 -7.54 -3.35 -23.74
N ARG A 650 -8.66 -2.73 -23.34
CA ARG A 650 -8.72 -1.54 -22.47
C ARG A 650 -8.01 -1.81 -21.15
N TRP A 651 -7.22 -0.82 -20.72
CA TRP A 651 -6.73 -0.70 -19.36
C TRP A 651 -7.93 -0.47 -18.44
N CYS A 652 -8.05 -1.27 -17.38
CA CYS A 652 -8.85 -0.96 -16.19
C CYS A 652 -7.96 -1.07 -14.97
#